data_AF-A0A9C8ALU2-F1
#
_entry.id   AF-A0A9C8ALU2-F1
#
_cell.length_a   1.000
_cell.length_b   1.000
_cell.length_c   1.000
_cell.angle_alpha   90.00
_cell.angle_beta   90.00
_cell.angle_gamma   90.00
#
_symmetry.space_group_name_H-M   'P 1'
#
loop_
_entity.id
_entity.type
_entity.pdbx_description
1 polymer ?
#
loop_
_entity_poly.entity_id
_entity_poly.type
_entity_poly.pdbx_seq_one_letter_code
_entity_poly.pdbx_strand_id
1 'polypeptide(L)'
;ATPPAFAKGLSLSETSRWERRDEGLPSFAFVLTLACVPEHPETLYAGTYLPPGLWYSTDGGETWQREGSGQDEDTSPHTRPVFTLLWDARRRRWWAGTDEGLFFRSEGASSWQAVSKLNGPIYALALDRAGHLYAVQADDGLYRLEGSGRWKLLRKEPRALTAGISPDGTLLLGTAGNGLWLSYDGGKQWTEAPELRGEYIANLLVDPEEGSWMYVSTLKGVYRSEDSGHTWQPVSALGNRAYAFALASDGTLYVGMKGCVARSEDGGRTWAFGGEGLPPKSEVTDILIVDCAHRRECRKAEAPYILYIATRDGVYRSTDRGQTWQRHRAGLGNVEVEALSWDGKGGILAATKLGLYRQPSGAKQWEPMAPAFRYKHIYALSCDATCRTIYAGMESGLLRSTDGGLTWEEVPSKLNPLGMPGVLADPLAPDHLFIRLAFERIYESHDGGRTWEALWDGMETYHVVLSMARSRSGTFLAGTQDGLFQWDEGGKRWQRIASSLSGQSVFALAFDPQGKARYAGATDGLWCSSGEGQPWHRCGRGVIEHTVTALAVLPGGHVYAGTQYAGLYRSCDGGITWHPVPGIPAEATVKALLVDAEKGIIYAATDRGLFRGTDAPCPPGEAQAEGKPVPISEPLKLLNRLLSLLRGYPPARPYPAVHTLRADDAILRQATEVGFRAIVQVFSWREIEPTRGEWHWEYPDFLVQAAEFYGLDLIARLDQPPDWALWARDERSCFPFDTEAYLRFVGMVAQRYRGRIKGYIIWNEPNLALEWGAPPNPAAYARLLQKAYETVKKADPFALVISAGLAPTNEQSTQAMDDRVFLEEMYKAGARPFFDVLGAHPYGFAYPPEDPHGAHRGLNMNRILDLRAIMEAHQDEAKPVWATEIGWTTYGLGEHSWLTVTPEEQADYLV
;
A
#
# COMPACT_ATOMS: atom_id res chain seq x y z
N ALA A 1 18.54 -20.97 -53.54
CA ALA A 1 18.98 -19.57 -53.70
C ALA A 1 18.96 -18.93 -52.32
N THR A 2 20.14 -18.52 -51.87
CA THR A 2 20.44 -17.95 -50.54
C THR A 2 19.85 -16.55 -50.39
N PRO A 3 19.28 -16.17 -49.23
CA PRO A 3 19.04 -14.76 -48.91
C PRO A 3 20.38 -14.07 -48.58
N PRO A 4 20.53 -12.77 -48.91
CA PRO A 4 21.80 -12.06 -48.82
C PRO A 4 22.25 -11.85 -47.37
N ALA A 5 23.56 -11.98 -47.17
CA ALA A 5 24.26 -11.80 -45.91
C ALA A 5 24.11 -10.36 -45.40
N PHE A 6 23.40 -10.18 -44.29
CA PHE A 6 23.60 -9.01 -43.45
C PHE A 6 25.00 -9.08 -42.84
N ALA A 7 25.76 -8.02 -43.07
CA ALA A 7 27.08 -7.80 -42.54
C ALA A 7 27.06 -8.03 -41.02
N LYS A 8 28.06 -8.77 -40.53
CA LYS A 8 28.42 -8.88 -39.11
C LYS A 8 28.66 -7.48 -38.55
N GLY A 9 27.62 -6.87 -38.00
CA GLY A 9 27.73 -5.76 -37.08
C GLY A 9 28.37 -6.27 -35.79
N LEU A 10 29.37 -5.54 -35.33
CA LEU A 10 30.05 -5.75 -34.06
C LEU A 10 29.06 -6.08 -32.95
N SER A 11 29.36 -7.12 -32.17
CA SER A 11 28.63 -7.45 -30.97
C SER A 11 28.64 -6.25 -30.02
N LEU A 12 27.45 -5.74 -29.67
CA LEU A 12 27.22 -4.86 -28.52
C LEU A 12 27.44 -5.64 -27.20
N SER A 13 28.57 -6.33 -27.07
CA SER A 13 28.79 -7.29 -25.98
C SER A 13 29.45 -6.72 -24.73
N GLU A 14 29.72 -5.41 -24.63
CA GLU A 14 30.38 -4.85 -23.43
C GLU A 14 29.89 -3.49 -22.89
N THR A 15 28.76 -2.95 -23.36
CA THR A 15 28.34 -1.57 -22.98
C THR A 15 27.05 -1.52 -22.17
N SER A 16 27.17 -1.07 -20.91
CA SER A 16 26.16 -0.89 -19.83
C SER A 16 25.38 -2.12 -19.39
N ARG A 17 25.88 -2.84 -18.37
CA ARG A 17 25.07 -3.77 -17.58
C ARG A 17 24.37 -3.00 -16.46
N TRP A 18 23.04 -2.95 -16.51
CA TRP A 18 22.22 -2.51 -15.38
C TRP A 18 22.01 -3.69 -14.44
N GLU A 19 22.29 -3.47 -13.16
CA GLU A 19 22.18 -4.49 -12.12
C GLU A 19 21.12 -4.08 -11.10
N ARG A 20 20.27 -5.03 -10.71
CA ARG A 20 19.30 -4.83 -9.64
C ARG A 20 20.02 -4.67 -8.28
N ARG A 21 19.47 -3.83 -7.40
CA ARG A 21 20.08 -3.39 -6.14
C ARG A 21 19.13 -3.36 -4.93
N ASP A 22 17.88 -3.72 -5.11
CA ASP A 22 16.85 -3.82 -4.05
C ASP A 22 16.61 -5.25 -3.52
N GLU A 23 17.35 -6.23 -4.02
CA GLU A 23 17.24 -7.63 -3.61
C GLU A 23 17.71 -7.88 -2.16
N GLY A 24 17.40 -9.06 -1.62
CA GLY A 24 17.71 -9.46 -0.25
C GLY A 24 16.52 -9.33 0.69
N LEU A 25 16.52 -10.13 1.76
CA LEU A 25 15.48 -10.11 2.78
C LEU A 25 15.45 -8.70 3.42
N PRO A 26 14.30 -8.02 3.46
CA PRO A 26 14.22 -6.67 3.98
C PRO A 26 14.76 -6.60 5.41
N SER A 27 15.50 -5.54 5.72
CA SER A 27 16.08 -5.36 7.06
C SER A 27 15.06 -5.55 8.19
N PHE A 28 13.91 -4.92 8.11
CA PHE A 28 12.87 -5.03 9.14
C PHE A 28 11.82 -6.09 8.80
N ALA A 29 12.21 -7.14 8.07
CA ALA A 29 11.32 -8.26 7.83
C ALA A 29 10.85 -8.84 9.17
N PHE A 30 9.55 -8.84 9.40
CA PHE A 30 8.94 -9.64 10.45
C PHE A 30 8.91 -11.09 9.95
N VAL A 31 9.93 -11.85 10.35
CA VAL A 31 10.07 -13.27 10.02
C VAL A 31 9.29 -14.08 11.04
N LEU A 32 8.42 -14.99 10.59
CA LEU A 32 7.61 -15.83 11.45
C LEU A 32 8.16 -17.25 11.57
N THR A 33 8.77 -17.78 10.51
CA THR A 33 9.21 -19.18 10.46
C THR A 33 10.48 -19.32 9.64
N LEU A 34 11.33 -20.26 10.04
CA LEU A 34 12.52 -20.68 9.32
C LEU A 34 12.49 -22.18 9.06
N ALA A 35 13.02 -22.59 7.91
CA ALA A 35 13.22 -23.99 7.60
C ALA A 35 14.51 -24.18 6.80
N CYS A 36 15.05 -25.40 6.82
CA CYS A 36 16.14 -25.79 5.93
C CYS A 36 15.83 -27.12 5.26
N VAL A 37 16.56 -27.41 4.18
CA VAL A 37 16.65 -28.75 3.63
C VAL A 37 17.77 -29.48 4.38
N PRO A 38 17.51 -30.54 5.17
CA PRO A 38 18.57 -31.21 5.95
C PRO A 38 19.73 -31.73 5.08
N GLU A 39 19.45 -32.12 3.84
CA GLU A 39 20.46 -32.56 2.87
C GLU A 39 21.29 -31.41 2.29
N HIS A 40 20.75 -30.18 2.32
CA HIS A 40 21.35 -28.94 1.85
C HIS A 40 21.22 -27.87 2.94
N PRO A 41 21.93 -27.99 4.08
CA PRO A 41 21.83 -27.09 5.24
C PRO A 41 22.21 -25.64 4.92
N GLU A 42 22.92 -25.39 3.83
CA GLU A 42 23.15 -24.06 3.26
C GLU A 42 21.88 -23.44 2.65
N THR A 43 20.88 -24.26 2.34
CA THR A 43 19.61 -23.83 1.78
C THR A 43 18.60 -23.57 2.89
N LEU A 44 18.33 -22.28 3.13
CA LEU A 44 17.41 -21.81 4.15
C LEU A 44 16.19 -21.17 3.52
N TYR A 45 15.05 -21.29 4.18
CA TYR A 45 13.81 -20.63 3.83
C TYR A 45 13.32 -19.78 5.00
N ALA A 46 12.74 -18.62 4.70
CA ALA A 46 12.17 -17.71 5.66
C ALA A 46 10.77 -17.28 5.21
N GLY A 47 9.78 -17.51 6.07
CA GLY A 47 8.43 -17.00 5.89
C GLY A 47 8.27 -15.67 6.60
N THR A 48 7.80 -14.64 5.89
CA THR A 48 7.64 -13.28 6.43
C THR A 48 6.18 -12.86 6.49
N TYR A 49 5.82 -12.17 7.57
CA TYR A 49 4.52 -11.50 7.74
C TYR A 49 4.52 -10.11 7.10
N LEU A 50 5.60 -9.35 7.31
CA LEU A 50 5.70 -7.97 6.85
C LEU A 50 7.15 -7.63 6.44
N PRO A 51 7.42 -7.25 5.17
CA PRO A 51 6.51 -7.45 4.04
C PRO A 51 6.18 -8.94 3.86
N PRO A 52 4.98 -9.27 3.37
CA PRO A 52 4.55 -10.66 3.22
C PRO A 52 5.37 -11.38 2.13
N GLY A 53 5.74 -12.63 2.42
CA GLY A 53 6.29 -13.51 1.40
C GLY A 53 7.14 -14.67 1.89
N LEU A 54 7.62 -15.44 0.92
CA LEU A 54 8.54 -16.54 1.10
C LEU A 54 9.90 -16.18 0.49
N TRP A 55 10.95 -16.37 1.27
CA TRP A 55 12.33 -16.07 0.90
C TRP A 55 13.18 -17.32 1.02
N TYR A 56 14.22 -17.41 0.21
CA TYR A 56 15.18 -18.50 0.28
C TYR A 56 16.61 -18.00 0.14
N SER A 57 17.54 -18.75 0.70
CA SER A 57 18.97 -18.57 0.60
C SER A 57 19.60 -19.91 0.23
N THR A 58 20.71 -19.90 -0.50
CA THR A 58 21.47 -21.11 -0.89
C THR A 58 22.91 -21.08 -0.37
N ASP A 59 23.26 -20.07 0.41
CA ASP A 59 24.60 -19.79 0.91
C ASP A 59 24.63 -19.62 2.43
N GLY A 60 23.70 -20.27 3.13
CA GLY A 60 23.61 -20.26 4.59
C GLY A 60 23.03 -18.97 5.18
N GLY A 61 22.24 -18.25 4.38
CA GLY A 61 21.59 -16.98 4.74
C GLY A 61 22.34 -15.74 4.26
N GLU A 62 23.54 -15.87 3.67
CA GLU A 62 24.40 -14.73 3.29
C GLU A 62 23.74 -13.85 2.23
N THR A 63 22.99 -14.45 1.31
CA THR A 63 22.10 -13.76 0.38
C THR A 63 20.71 -14.40 0.40
N TRP A 64 19.69 -13.56 0.25
CA TRP A 64 18.29 -13.98 0.22
C TRP A 64 17.64 -13.54 -1.07
N GLN A 65 16.81 -14.41 -1.62
CA GLN A 65 16.02 -14.16 -2.81
C GLN A 65 14.56 -14.42 -2.47
N ARG A 66 13.67 -13.62 -3.07
CA ARG A 66 12.24 -13.91 -2.96
C ARG A 66 11.93 -15.12 -3.83
N GLU A 67 11.22 -16.08 -3.28
CA GLU A 67 10.74 -17.25 -4.01
C GLU A 67 9.69 -16.80 -5.06
N GLY A 68 9.60 -17.49 -6.20
CA GLY A 68 8.50 -17.27 -7.15
C GLY A 68 8.42 -15.90 -7.85
N SER A 69 9.50 -15.11 -7.93
CA SER A 69 9.48 -13.83 -8.65
C SER A 69 9.00 -14.00 -10.11
N GLY A 70 7.86 -13.38 -10.45
CA GLY A 70 7.22 -13.49 -11.76
C GLY A 70 6.19 -14.61 -11.91
N GLN A 71 5.76 -15.25 -10.82
CA GLN A 71 4.62 -16.19 -10.79
C GLN A 71 3.34 -15.49 -10.35
N ASP A 72 2.20 -16.07 -10.73
CA ASP A 72 0.86 -15.58 -10.38
C ASP A 72 0.63 -15.57 -8.85
N GLU A 73 0.05 -14.49 -8.33
CA GLU A 73 -0.12 -14.24 -6.88
C GLU A 73 -1.09 -15.23 -6.23
N ASP A 74 -2.04 -15.75 -6.99
CA ASP A 74 -3.06 -16.69 -6.50
C ASP A 74 -2.55 -18.12 -6.32
N THR A 75 -1.43 -18.46 -6.95
CA THR A 75 -0.93 -19.86 -6.99
C THR A 75 0.29 -20.09 -6.10
N SER A 76 0.74 -19.08 -5.37
CA SER A 76 2.05 -19.12 -4.73
C SER A 76 2.14 -18.34 -3.43
N PRO A 77 2.85 -18.85 -2.40
CA PRO A 77 2.94 -18.22 -1.08
C PRO A 77 3.84 -16.98 -1.04
N HIS A 78 4.49 -16.62 -2.15
CA HIS A 78 5.59 -15.66 -2.17
C HIS A 78 5.20 -14.19 -1.96
N THR A 79 3.92 -13.83 -2.13
CA THR A 79 3.36 -12.50 -1.84
C THR A 79 2.53 -12.45 -0.56
N ARG A 80 2.48 -13.56 0.19
CA ARG A 80 1.53 -13.78 1.28
C ARG A 80 2.24 -13.92 2.62
N PRO A 81 1.63 -13.51 3.74
CA PRO A 81 2.12 -13.87 5.07
C PRO A 81 2.30 -15.38 5.17
N VAL A 82 3.52 -15.84 5.46
CA VAL A 82 3.81 -17.26 5.65
C VAL A 82 4.00 -17.53 7.14
N PHE A 83 3.07 -18.26 7.75
CA PHE A 83 3.06 -18.55 9.19
C PHE A 83 3.91 -19.76 9.55
N THR A 84 3.97 -20.78 8.67
CA THR A 84 4.66 -22.04 8.96
C THR A 84 5.22 -22.65 7.68
N LEU A 85 6.41 -23.24 7.79
CA LEU A 85 7.11 -23.95 6.71
C LEU A 85 7.53 -25.33 7.18
N LEU A 86 7.37 -26.32 6.31
CA LEU A 86 7.73 -27.69 6.62
C LEU A 86 8.28 -28.42 5.39
N TRP A 87 9.43 -29.07 5.57
CA TRP A 87 10.03 -29.97 4.58
C TRP A 87 9.66 -31.43 4.89
N ASP A 88 8.94 -32.08 3.98
CA ASP A 88 8.70 -33.53 4.01
C ASP A 88 9.83 -34.24 3.26
N ALA A 89 10.85 -34.68 4.00
CA ALA A 89 12.00 -35.39 3.44
C ALA A 89 11.63 -36.72 2.75
N ARG A 90 10.55 -37.39 3.19
CA ARG A 90 10.12 -38.67 2.61
C ARG A 90 9.52 -38.49 1.23
N ARG A 91 8.75 -37.42 1.05
CA ARG A 91 8.09 -37.08 -0.23
C ARG A 91 8.86 -36.05 -1.05
N ARG A 92 9.98 -35.54 -0.53
CA ARG A 92 10.81 -34.48 -1.13
C ARG A 92 9.94 -33.29 -1.55
N ARG A 93 9.22 -32.74 -0.58
CA ARG A 93 8.19 -31.71 -0.81
C ARG A 93 8.16 -30.67 0.30
N TRP A 94 8.01 -29.42 -0.11
CA TRP A 94 7.73 -28.28 0.76
C TRP A 94 6.24 -28.10 0.99
N TRP A 95 5.90 -27.68 2.20
CA TRP A 95 4.58 -27.19 2.60
C TRP A 95 4.72 -25.80 3.22
N ALA A 96 3.82 -24.89 2.85
CA ALA A 96 3.77 -23.52 3.36
C ALA A 96 2.34 -23.18 3.77
N GLY A 97 2.14 -22.85 5.05
CA GLY A 97 0.87 -22.34 5.55
C GLY A 97 0.86 -20.82 5.52
N THR A 98 -0.15 -20.23 4.89
CA THR A 98 -0.31 -18.78 4.73
C THR A 98 -1.63 -18.30 5.34
N ASP A 99 -1.97 -17.02 5.16
CA ASP A 99 -3.28 -16.42 5.48
C ASP A 99 -4.44 -16.93 4.63
N GLU A 100 -4.19 -17.27 3.37
CA GLU A 100 -5.22 -17.81 2.47
C GLU A 100 -5.25 -19.33 2.33
N GLY A 101 -4.32 -20.05 2.96
CA GLY A 101 -4.39 -21.51 2.94
C GLY A 101 -3.06 -22.25 2.95
N LEU A 102 -3.13 -23.52 2.57
CA LEU A 102 -1.97 -24.40 2.49
C LEU A 102 -1.48 -24.51 1.04
N PHE A 103 -0.17 -24.35 0.86
CA PHE A 103 0.52 -24.52 -0.42
C PHE A 103 1.55 -25.63 -0.33
N PHE A 104 1.84 -26.27 -1.46
CA PHE A 104 2.94 -27.23 -1.55
C PHE A 104 3.74 -27.10 -2.85
N ARG A 105 4.99 -27.54 -2.78
CA ARG A 105 5.88 -27.65 -3.95
C ARG A 105 6.74 -28.90 -3.82
N SER A 106 6.63 -29.80 -4.79
CA SER A 106 7.54 -30.95 -4.85
C SER A 106 8.91 -30.49 -5.35
N GLU A 107 9.98 -31.14 -4.91
CA GLU A 107 11.32 -30.77 -5.33
C GLU A 107 11.50 -30.87 -6.84
N GLY A 108 12.19 -29.88 -7.41
CA GLY A 108 12.39 -29.75 -8.85
C GLY A 108 11.19 -29.18 -9.61
N ALA A 109 10.04 -29.00 -8.97
CA ALA A 109 8.92 -28.26 -9.57
C ALA A 109 9.23 -26.75 -9.58
N SER A 110 8.87 -26.08 -10.68
CA SER A 110 9.08 -24.64 -10.84
C SER A 110 8.08 -23.79 -10.07
N SER A 111 6.89 -24.31 -9.75
CA SER A 111 5.80 -23.55 -9.13
C SER A 111 5.19 -24.24 -7.90
N TRP A 112 4.58 -23.42 -7.05
CA TRP A 112 3.75 -23.86 -5.92
C TRP A 112 2.34 -24.22 -6.39
N GLN A 113 1.64 -24.99 -5.56
CA GLN A 113 0.25 -25.40 -5.80
C GLN A 113 -0.57 -25.19 -4.53
N ALA A 114 -1.72 -24.54 -4.65
CA ALA A 114 -2.68 -24.36 -3.56
C ALA A 114 -3.46 -25.65 -3.25
N VAL A 115 -3.79 -25.86 -1.98
CA VAL A 115 -4.62 -26.98 -1.51
C VAL A 115 -6.06 -26.50 -1.36
N SER A 116 -6.92 -26.87 -2.31
CA SER A 116 -8.29 -26.33 -2.45
C SER A 116 -9.25 -26.52 -1.26
N LYS A 117 -8.94 -27.38 -0.27
CA LYS A 117 -9.81 -27.64 0.89
C LYS A 117 -9.36 -26.98 2.19
N LEU A 118 -8.22 -26.31 2.18
CA LEU A 118 -7.66 -25.60 3.33
C LEU A 118 -7.38 -24.17 2.88
N ASN A 119 -8.44 -23.37 2.79
CA ASN A 119 -8.48 -22.03 2.20
C ASN A 119 -8.58 -20.89 3.24
N GLY A 120 -8.28 -21.18 4.50
CA GLY A 120 -8.15 -20.19 5.55
C GLY A 120 -6.78 -20.27 6.21
N PRO A 121 -6.44 -19.34 7.13
CA PRO A 121 -5.09 -19.23 7.64
C PRO A 121 -4.57 -20.54 8.25
N ILE A 122 -3.36 -20.95 7.88
CA ILE A 122 -2.73 -22.18 8.38
C ILE A 122 -1.59 -21.81 9.32
N TYR A 123 -1.83 -21.95 10.63
CA TYR A 123 -0.87 -21.50 11.66
C TYR A 123 0.23 -22.50 11.98
N ALA A 124 -0.03 -23.79 11.84
CA ALA A 124 0.96 -24.82 12.15
C ALA A 124 0.81 -26.06 11.28
N LEU A 125 1.95 -26.69 11.00
CA LEU A 125 2.06 -27.97 10.32
C LEU A 125 2.86 -28.94 11.19
N ALA A 126 2.49 -30.22 11.14
CA ALA A 126 3.23 -31.28 11.83
C ALA A 126 3.26 -32.57 11.00
N LEU A 127 4.35 -33.32 11.14
CA LEU A 127 4.52 -34.66 10.56
C LEU A 127 4.73 -35.68 11.68
N ASP A 128 4.06 -36.83 11.57
CA ASP A 128 4.34 -37.97 12.43
C ASP A 128 5.49 -38.84 11.86
N ARG A 129 5.96 -39.83 12.65
CA ARG A 129 6.97 -40.81 12.21
C ARG A 129 6.51 -41.71 11.06
N ALA A 130 5.23 -41.76 10.72
CA ALA A 130 4.72 -42.47 9.54
C ALA A 130 4.68 -41.55 8.30
N GLY A 131 4.90 -40.25 8.46
CA GLY A 131 4.82 -39.24 7.40
C GLY A 131 3.39 -38.83 7.10
N HIS A 132 2.44 -38.96 8.03
CA HIS A 132 1.14 -38.31 7.91
C HIS A 132 1.27 -36.83 8.25
N LEU A 133 0.66 -35.99 7.42
CA LEU A 133 0.68 -34.54 7.57
C LEU A 133 -0.55 -34.06 8.31
N TYR A 134 -0.32 -33.13 9.23
CA TYR A 134 -1.35 -32.46 10.02
C TYR A 134 -1.25 -30.96 9.82
N ALA A 135 -2.40 -30.30 9.78
CA ALA A 135 -2.50 -28.85 9.59
C ALA A 135 -3.48 -28.25 10.58
N VAL A 136 -3.09 -27.15 11.21
CA VAL A 136 -3.95 -26.33 12.07
C VAL A 136 -4.47 -25.17 11.24
N GLN A 137 -5.77 -25.16 10.98
CA GLN A 137 -6.45 -24.06 10.31
C GLN A 137 -7.11 -23.16 11.35
N ALA A 138 -6.84 -21.86 11.26
CA ALA A 138 -7.43 -20.82 12.08
C ALA A 138 -8.96 -20.83 11.96
N ASP A 139 -9.65 -20.50 13.05
CA ASP A 139 -11.12 -20.43 13.14
C ASP A 139 -11.85 -21.75 12.82
N ASP A 140 -11.12 -22.86 12.65
CA ASP A 140 -11.67 -24.17 12.32
C ASP A 140 -11.18 -25.29 13.24
N GLY A 141 -9.91 -25.68 13.14
CA GLY A 141 -9.36 -26.77 13.96
C GLY A 141 -8.21 -27.57 13.34
N LEU A 142 -8.05 -28.81 13.79
CA LEU A 142 -6.94 -29.70 13.41
C LEU A 142 -7.37 -30.69 12.33
N TYR A 143 -6.63 -30.69 11.22
CA TYR A 143 -6.82 -31.56 10.07
C TYR A 143 -5.67 -32.55 9.92
N ARG A 144 -5.97 -33.70 9.31
CA ARG A 144 -4.98 -34.71 8.88
C ARG A 144 -5.16 -35.06 7.41
N LEU A 145 -4.06 -35.13 6.66
CA LEU A 145 -4.03 -35.63 5.28
C LEU A 145 -4.10 -37.15 5.27
N GLU A 146 -5.12 -37.70 4.61
CA GLU A 146 -5.29 -39.13 4.41
C GLU A 146 -4.60 -39.61 3.14
N GLY A 147 -4.27 -40.91 3.07
CA GLY A 147 -3.58 -41.50 1.91
C GLY A 147 -4.33 -41.36 0.58
N SER A 148 -5.64 -41.08 0.61
CA SER A 148 -6.45 -40.76 -0.57
C SER A 148 -6.27 -39.31 -1.07
N GLY A 149 -5.41 -38.50 -0.43
CA GLY A 149 -5.25 -37.08 -0.71
C GLY A 149 -6.35 -36.18 -0.11
N ARG A 150 -7.23 -36.73 0.73
CA ARG A 150 -8.32 -35.98 1.38
C ARG A 150 -7.88 -35.48 2.75
N TRP A 151 -8.30 -34.28 3.10
CA TRP A 151 -8.15 -33.74 4.46
C TRP A 151 -9.34 -34.14 5.32
N LYS A 152 -9.05 -34.69 6.50
CA LYS A 152 -10.03 -35.09 7.52
C LYS A 152 -9.89 -34.20 8.75
N LEU A 153 -10.98 -33.54 9.15
CA LEU A 153 -11.06 -32.83 10.42
C LEU A 153 -11.01 -33.85 11.56
N LEU A 154 -9.99 -33.74 12.42
CA LEU A 154 -9.85 -34.57 13.62
C LEU A 154 -10.52 -33.92 14.83
N ARG A 155 -10.47 -32.59 14.90
CA ARG A 155 -11.08 -31.82 16.00
C ARG A 155 -11.46 -30.43 15.52
N LYS A 156 -12.73 -30.06 15.70
CA LYS A 156 -13.21 -28.68 15.57
C LYS A 156 -12.75 -27.91 16.81
N GLU A 157 -11.99 -26.85 16.60
CA GLU A 157 -11.47 -25.96 17.63
C GLU A 157 -11.17 -24.60 16.98
N PRO A 158 -12.12 -23.64 16.99
CA PRO A 158 -11.95 -22.36 16.31
C PRO A 158 -10.75 -21.55 16.82
N ARG A 159 -10.29 -21.84 18.04
CA ARG A 159 -9.13 -21.17 18.64
C ARG A 159 -7.82 -21.95 18.47
N ALA A 160 -7.74 -22.92 17.57
CA ALA A 160 -6.53 -23.70 17.37
C ALA A 160 -5.36 -22.83 16.84
N LEU A 161 -4.17 -22.99 17.43
CA LEU A 161 -2.98 -22.22 17.08
C LEU A 161 -1.79 -23.09 16.68
N THR A 162 -1.57 -24.19 17.38
CA THR A 162 -0.37 -25.02 17.19
C THR A 162 -0.70 -26.49 17.44
N ALA A 163 0.04 -27.39 16.80
CA ALA A 163 -0.13 -28.83 16.98
C ALA A 163 1.22 -29.54 17.08
N GLY A 164 1.26 -30.56 17.94
CA GLY A 164 2.44 -31.38 18.22
C GLY A 164 2.11 -32.84 18.12
N ILE A 165 3.10 -33.65 17.76
CA ILE A 165 2.94 -35.09 17.62
C ILE A 165 4.16 -35.75 18.23
N SER A 166 3.94 -36.61 19.20
CA SER A 166 5.00 -37.43 19.78
C SER A 166 5.35 -38.64 18.90
N PRO A 167 6.55 -39.21 19.10
CA PRO A 167 6.96 -40.48 18.50
C PRO A 167 5.96 -41.63 18.62
N ASP A 168 5.23 -41.71 19.73
CA ASP A 168 4.23 -42.75 20.01
C ASP A 168 2.84 -42.47 19.42
N GLY A 169 2.66 -41.31 18.78
CA GLY A 169 1.41 -40.92 18.09
C GLY A 169 0.44 -40.11 18.94
N THR A 170 0.83 -39.69 20.15
CA THR A 170 0.06 -38.72 20.95
C THR A 170 -0.03 -37.38 20.21
N LEU A 171 -1.25 -36.89 19.99
CA LEU A 171 -1.50 -35.60 19.37
C LEU A 171 -1.73 -34.53 20.45
N LEU A 172 -1.12 -33.38 20.27
CA LEU A 172 -1.29 -32.19 21.09
C LEU A 172 -1.88 -31.08 20.23
N LEU A 173 -2.87 -30.36 20.77
CA LEU A 173 -3.45 -29.17 20.15
C LEU A 173 -3.49 -28.02 21.15
N GLY A 174 -2.68 -26.99 20.87
CA GLY A 174 -2.65 -25.74 21.62
C GLY A 174 -3.63 -24.71 21.05
N THR A 175 -4.23 -23.90 21.92
CA THR A 175 -5.29 -22.96 21.54
C THR A 175 -5.09 -21.54 22.09
N ALA A 176 -5.76 -20.58 21.47
CA ALA A 176 -5.83 -19.17 21.88
C ALA A 176 -6.79 -18.98 23.07
N GLY A 177 -6.50 -19.61 24.21
CA GLY A 177 -7.24 -19.39 25.47
C GLY A 177 -8.27 -20.47 25.84
N ASN A 178 -8.29 -21.60 25.13
CA ASN A 178 -9.05 -22.81 25.52
C ASN A 178 -8.11 -23.90 26.08
N GLY A 179 -6.86 -23.58 26.41
CA GLY A 179 -5.87 -24.50 26.95
C GLY A 179 -5.27 -25.48 25.95
N LEU A 180 -4.69 -26.56 26.50
CA LEU A 180 -4.03 -27.63 25.76
C LEU A 180 -4.91 -28.89 25.73
N TRP A 181 -5.05 -29.49 24.55
CA TRP A 181 -5.80 -30.73 24.34
C TRP A 181 -4.88 -31.84 23.86
N LEU A 182 -5.09 -33.05 24.37
CA LEU A 182 -4.31 -34.23 24.05
C LEU A 182 -5.19 -35.35 23.52
N SER A 183 -4.66 -36.15 22.60
CA SER A 183 -5.30 -37.38 22.12
C SER A 183 -4.28 -38.50 22.02
N TYR A 184 -4.55 -39.59 22.74
CA TYR A 184 -3.69 -40.78 22.79
C TYR A 184 -4.12 -41.89 21.81
N ASP A 185 -5.20 -41.68 21.06
CA ASP A 185 -5.81 -42.69 20.18
C ASP A 185 -5.88 -42.25 18.70
N GLY A 186 -5.02 -41.31 18.32
CA GLY A 186 -4.91 -40.79 16.96
C GLY A 186 -6.03 -39.82 16.59
N GLY A 187 -6.56 -39.07 17.56
CA GLY A 187 -7.54 -38.01 17.37
C GLY A 187 -9.00 -38.43 17.49
N LYS A 188 -9.29 -39.63 18.02
CA LYS A 188 -10.68 -40.11 18.19
C LYS A 188 -11.29 -39.59 19.49
N GLN A 189 -10.50 -39.54 20.55
CA GLN A 189 -10.86 -38.95 21.83
C GLN A 189 -9.84 -37.91 22.24
N TRP A 190 -10.33 -36.86 22.90
CA TRP A 190 -9.51 -35.74 23.34
C TRP A 190 -9.74 -35.44 24.82
N THR A 191 -8.66 -35.20 25.54
CA THR A 191 -8.65 -34.82 26.96
C THR A 191 -7.93 -33.49 27.12
N GLU A 192 -8.53 -32.59 27.89
CA GLU A 192 -7.89 -31.31 28.25
C GLU A 192 -6.85 -31.53 29.35
N ALA A 193 -5.69 -30.88 29.25
CA ALA A 193 -4.72 -30.81 30.34
C ALA A 193 -5.21 -29.88 31.46
N PRO A 194 -5.55 -30.40 32.66
CA PRO A 194 -6.18 -29.60 33.71
C PRO A 194 -5.37 -28.39 34.18
N GLU A 195 -4.04 -28.52 34.21
CA GLU A 195 -3.10 -27.49 34.66
C GLU A 195 -2.99 -26.31 33.67
N LEU A 196 -3.40 -26.54 32.43
CA LEU A 196 -3.31 -25.58 31.31
C LEU A 196 -4.69 -25.12 30.83
N ARG A 197 -5.76 -25.44 31.56
CA ARG A 197 -7.13 -25.03 31.24
C ARG A 197 -7.24 -23.52 31.07
N GLY A 198 -7.79 -23.09 29.94
CA GLY A 198 -8.01 -21.68 29.63
C GLY A 198 -6.75 -20.87 29.35
N GLU A 199 -5.57 -21.50 29.33
CA GLU A 199 -4.33 -20.82 28.97
C GLU A 199 -4.26 -20.56 27.45
N TYR A 200 -3.54 -19.50 27.09
CA TYR A 200 -3.14 -19.25 25.71
C TYR A 200 -1.88 -20.05 25.41
N ILE A 201 -1.99 -21.10 24.59
CA ILE A 201 -0.88 -21.97 24.21
C ILE A 201 -0.27 -21.44 22.92
N ALA A 202 0.88 -20.77 23.03
CA ALA A 202 1.51 -20.10 21.90
C ALA A 202 2.34 -21.06 21.04
N ASN A 203 3.14 -21.91 21.68
CA ASN A 203 4.00 -22.89 21.02
C ASN A 203 4.09 -24.17 21.84
N LEU A 204 4.51 -25.23 21.16
CA LEU A 204 4.81 -26.52 21.75
C LEU A 204 6.08 -27.10 21.17
N LEU A 205 6.71 -27.99 21.93
CA LEU A 205 7.84 -28.80 21.49
C LEU A 205 7.65 -30.19 22.08
N VAL A 206 7.83 -31.22 21.24
CA VAL A 206 7.85 -32.60 21.69
C VAL A 206 9.21 -33.17 21.37
N ASP A 207 9.85 -33.80 22.35
CA ASP A 207 11.12 -34.50 22.13
C ASP A 207 10.94 -35.60 21.05
N PRO A 208 11.70 -35.53 19.93
CA PRO A 208 11.54 -36.46 18.83
C PRO A 208 12.13 -37.85 19.09
N GLU A 209 12.96 -38.05 20.12
CA GLU A 209 13.58 -39.36 20.40
C GLU A 209 12.72 -40.21 21.33
N GLU A 210 12.53 -39.78 22.58
CA GLU A 210 11.80 -40.55 23.61
C GLU A 210 10.34 -40.11 23.74
N GLY A 211 10.01 -38.86 23.40
CA GLY A 211 8.64 -38.31 23.50
C GLY A 211 8.10 -38.17 24.92
N SER A 212 8.90 -38.52 25.93
CA SER A 212 8.58 -38.37 27.35
C SER A 212 8.62 -36.90 27.78
N TRP A 213 9.48 -36.09 27.15
CA TRP A 213 9.62 -34.67 27.45
C TRP A 213 8.83 -33.82 26.45
N MET A 214 7.89 -33.03 26.96
CA MET A 214 7.09 -32.09 26.18
C MET A 214 7.12 -30.71 26.83
N TYR A 215 7.12 -29.67 26.02
CA TYR A 215 7.12 -28.29 26.47
C TYR A 215 6.02 -27.50 25.80
N VAL A 216 5.39 -26.60 26.55
CA VAL A 216 4.44 -25.63 26.02
C VAL A 216 4.72 -24.25 26.58
N SER A 217 4.54 -23.23 25.76
CA SER A 217 4.58 -21.84 26.21
C SER A 217 3.19 -21.28 26.40
N THR A 218 2.99 -20.62 27.54
CA THR A 218 1.79 -19.87 27.86
C THR A 218 2.12 -18.39 28.12
N LEU A 219 1.08 -17.57 28.33
CA LEU A 219 1.27 -16.20 28.79
C LEU A 219 1.86 -16.12 30.20
N LYS A 220 1.72 -17.18 31.01
CA LYS A 220 2.20 -17.25 32.39
C LYS A 220 3.61 -17.84 32.51
N GLY A 221 4.12 -18.48 31.45
CA GLY A 221 5.46 -19.09 31.45
C GLY A 221 5.51 -20.37 30.63
N VAL A 222 6.56 -21.15 30.83
CA VAL A 222 6.74 -22.45 30.16
C VAL A 222 6.30 -23.57 31.11
N TYR A 223 5.62 -24.57 30.57
CA TYR A 223 5.29 -25.81 31.28
C TYR A 223 5.97 -26.99 30.59
N ARG A 224 6.33 -27.98 31.40
CA ARG A 224 6.96 -29.23 30.96
C ARG A 224 6.13 -30.43 31.43
N SER A 225 6.04 -31.45 30.59
CA SER A 225 5.65 -32.81 30.97
C SER A 225 6.84 -33.76 30.80
N GLU A 226 6.97 -34.72 31.71
CA GLU A 226 7.97 -35.81 31.66
C GLU A 226 7.30 -37.20 31.46
N ASP A 227 5.98 -37.23 31.29
CA ASP A 227 5.13 -38.41 31.25
C ASP A 227 4.18 -38.38 30.04
N SER A 228 4.69 -37.95 28.89
CA SER A 228 3.96 -37.93 27.62
C SER A 228 2.66 -37.10 27.65
N GLY A 229 2.70 -35.99 28.38
CA GLY A 229 1.61 -35.01 28.47
C GLY A 229 0.53 -35.36 29.49
N HIS A 230 0.70 -36.41 30.29
CA HIS A 230 -0.26 -36.78 31.34
C HIS A 230 -0.28 -35.78 32.50
N THR A 231 0.87 -35.25 32.90
CA THR A 231 0.98 -34.19 33.91
C THR A 231 1.90 -33.06 33.45
N TRP A 232 1.56 -31.83 33.85
CA TRP A 232 2.28 -30.62 33.45
C TRP A 232 2.75 -29.82 34.66
N GLN A 233 4.02 -29.44 34.66
CA GLN A 233 4.64 -28.68 35.74
C GLN A 233 5.26 -27.39 35.20
N PRO A 234 5.12 -26.26 35.90
CA PRO A 234 5.74 -25.01 35.48
C PRO A 234 7.26 -25.11 35.56
N VAL A 235 7.93 -24.57 34.55
CA VAL A 235 9.39 -24.41 34.53
C VAL A 235 9.74 -23.08 35.20
N SER A 236 10.33 -23.17 36.39
CA SER A 236 10.80 -22.01 37.15
C SER A 236 12.06 -21.38 36.51
N ALA A 237 12.30 -20.09 36.79
CA ALA A 237 13.49 -19.31 36.41
C ALA A 237 13.57 -18.66 35.00
N LEU A 238 12.62 -18.85 34.08
CA LEU A 238 12.63 -18.13 32.78
C LEU A 238 12.13 -16.67 32.87
N GLY A 239 11.30 -16.32 33.86
CA GLY A 239 10.90 -14.94 34.21
C GLY A 239 10.06 -14.15 33.18
N ASN A 240 10.10 -14.52 31.90
CA ASN A 240 9.45 -13.85 30.76
C ASN A 240 8.70 -14.86 29.87
N ARG A 241 7.86 -14.35 28.95
CA ARG A 241 7.16 -15.15 27.94
C ARG A 241 8.14 -15.79 26.95
N ALA A 242 7.97 -17.09 26.73
CA ALA A 242 8.65 -17.84 25.67
C ALA A 242 7.85 -17.78 24.37
N TYR A 243 8.53 -17.53 23.26
CA TYR A 243 7.94 -17.33 21.92
C TYR A 243 8.33 -18.42 20.92
N ALA A 244 9.42 -19.15 21.16
CA ALA A 244 9.88 -20.21 20.28
C ALA A 244 10.65 -21.27 21.08
N PHE A 245 10.68 -22.51 20.58
CA PHE A 245 11.39 -23.62 21.17
C PHE A 245 12.18 -24.37 20.09
N ALA A 246 13.36 -24.88 20.45
CA ALA A 246 14.06 -25.87 19.65
C ALA A 246 14.87 -26.82 20.54
N LEU A 247 15.00 -28.07 20.11
CA LEU A 247 15.81 -29.07 20.79
C LEU A 247 16.98 -29.47 19.90
N ALA A 248 18.20 -29.32 20.40
CA ALA A 248 19.40 -29.72 19.67
C ALA A 248 19.63 -31.24 19.75
N SER A 249 20.44 -31.75 18.82
CA SER A 249 20.84 -33.16 18.75
C SER A 249 21.63 -33.65 19.97
N ASP A 250 22.17 -32.74 20.80
CA ASP A 250 22.84 -33.07 22.07
C ASP A 250 21.92 -32.98 23.30
N GLY A 251 20.61 -32.79 23.10
CA GLY A 251 19.61 -32.66 24.16
C GLY A 251 19.48 -31.24 24.74
N THR A 252 20.22 -30.26 24.23
CA THR A 252 20.12 -28.86 24.69
C THR A 252 18.79 -28.25 24.24
N LEU A 253 17.97 -27.81 25.20
CA LEU A 253 16.73 -27.07 24.94
C LEU A 253 17.04 -25.58 24.78
N TYR A 254 16.60 -25.00 23.68
CA TYR A 254 16.64 -23.56 23.41
C TYR A 254 15.24 -22.95 23.50
N VAL A 255 15.16 -21.78 24.13
CA VAL A 255 13.92 -21.00 24.30
C VAL A 255 14.15 -19.58 23.79
N GLY A 256 13.37 -19.19 22.79
CA GLY A 256 13.34 -17.85 22.24
C GLY A 256 12.50 -16.94 23.11
N MET A 257 13.05 -15.80 23.49
CA MET A 257 12.38 -14.79 24.31
C MET A 257 12.49 -13.41 23.66
N LYS A 258 12.02 -12.38 24.35
CA LYS A 258 12.21 -11.00 23.93
C LYS A 258 13.64 -10.55 24.23
N GLY A 259 14.44 -10.31 23.20
CA GLY A 259 15.81 -9.79 23.27
C GLY A 259 16.86 -10.79 23.74
N CYS A 260 16.51 -12.07 23.96
CA CYS A 260 17.43 -13.09 24.40
C CYS A 260 16.99 -14.50 23.98
N VAL A 261 17.93 -15.43 24.00
CA VAL A 261 17.71 -16.87 23.86
C VAL A 261 18.28 -17.54 25.11
N ALA A 262 17.45 -18.31 25.81
CA ALA A 262 17.92 -19.14 26.93
C ALA A 262 18.17 -20.56 26.45
N ARG A 263 19.16 -21.22 27.05
CA ARG A 263 19.46 -22.62 26.83
C ARG A 263 19.48 -23.39 28.13
N SER A 264 19.08 -24.66 28.08
CA SER A 264 19.12 -25.58 29.21
C SER A 264 19.63 -26.94 28.77
N GLU A 265 20.54 -27.52 29.56
CA GLU A 265 21.17 -28.83 29.32
C GLU A 265 20.61 -29.91 30.26
N ASP A 266 19.73 -29.54 31.18
CA ASP A 266 19.06 -30.44 32.14
C ASP A 266 17.54 -30.46 31.94
N GLY A 267 17.12 -30.12 30.71
CA GLY A 267 15.76 -30.11 30.21
C GLY A 267 14.84 -29.10 30.91
N GLY A 268 15.40 -27.95 31.27
CA GLY A 268 14.70 -26.76 31.74
C GLY A 268 14.77 -26.53 33.24
N ARG A 269 15.60 -27.28 33.99
CA ARG A 269 15.76 -27.06 35.45
C ARG A 269 16.69 -25.88 35.73
N THR A 270 17.73 -25.70 34.92
CA THR A 270 18.63 -24.55 34.96
C THR A 270 18.80 -23.92 33.57
N TRP A 271 19.10 -22.62 33.54
CA TRP A 271 19.12 -21.82 32.33
C TRP A 271 20.39 -20.97 32.23
N ALA A 272 21.02 -21.00 31.06
CA ALA A 272 22.02 -20.03 30.66
C ALA A 272 21.40 -19.08 29.60
N PHE A 273 21.58 -17.77 29.79
CA PHE A 273 20.99 -16.75 28.92
C PHE A 273 22.05 -16.15 28.01
N GLY A 274 21.76 -16.12 26.71
CA GLY A 274 22.54 -15.42 25.69
C GLY A 274 21.66 -14.42 24.92
N GLY A 275 22.28 -13.57 24.13
CA GLY A 275 21.56 -12.48 23.45
C GLY A 275 22.42 -11.27 23.07
N GLU A 276 23.73 -11.34 23.28
CA GLU A 276 24.63 -10.29 22.78
C GLU A 276 24.49 -10.19 21.26
N GLY A 277 24.26 -8.98 20.74
CA GLY A 277 23.99 -8.75 19.32
C GLY A 277 22.50 -8.81 18.91
N LEU A 278 21.59 -9.19 19.81
CA LEU A 278 20.14 -9.06 19.58
C LEU A 278 19.59 -7.70 20.02
N PRO A 279 18.58 -7.15 19.32
CA PRO A 279 17.90 -5.95 19.79
C PRO A 279 17.14 -6.26 21.09
N PRO A 280 17.24 -5.43 22.16
CA PRO A 280 16.68 -5.72 23.48
C PRO A 280 15.16 -5.95 23.54
N LYS A 281 14.43 -5.52 22.51
CA LYS A 281 12.96 -5.63 22.43
C LYS A 281 12.48 -6.55 21.29
N SER A 282 13.37 -7.18 20.53
CA SER A 282 12.95 -8.04 19.43
C SER A 282 12.46 -9.39 19.95
N GLU A 283 11.30 -9.84 19.49
CA GLU A 283 10.76 -11.13 19.86
C GLU A 283 11.33 -12.20 18.93
N VAL A 284 11.88 -13.27 19.51
CA VAL A 284 12.33 -14.45 18.77
C VAL A 284 11.13 -15.31 18.42
N THR A 285 10.74 -15.32 17.15
CA THR A 285 9.49 -15.94 16.67
C THR A 285 9.66 -17.41 16.30
N ASP A 286 10.88 -17.80 15.91
CA ASP A 286 11.23 -19.19 15.58
C ASP A 286 12.73 -19.44 15.83
N ILE A 287 13.09 -20.69 16.10
CA ILE A 287 14.48 -21.14 16.25
C ILE A 287 14.70 -22.34 15.34
N LEU A 288 15.61 -22.19 14.38
CA LEU A 288 16.05 -23.26 13.49
C LEU A 288 17.45 -23.73 13.92
N ILE A 289 17.58 -25.02 14.17
CA ILE A 289 18.87 -25.68 14.43
C ILE A 289 19.29 -26.41 13.15
N VAL A 290 20.50 -26.11 12.68
CA VAL A 290 21.08 -26.73 11.50
C VAL A 290 22.28 -27.58 11.92
N ASP A 291 22.09 -28.89 11.97
CA ASP A 291 23.17 -29.84 12.23
C ASP A 291 24.17 -29.85 11.06
N CYS A 292 25.42 -29.51 11.33
CA CYS A 292 26.46 -29.43 10.29
C CYS A 292 27.79 -30.09 10.70
N ALA A 293 27.79 -30.96 11.71
CA ALA A 293 28.97 -31.60 12.30
C ALA A 293 30.01 -32.15 11.29
N HIS A 294 29.55 -32.64 10.13
CA HIS A 294 30.40 -33.25 9.10
C HIS A 294 30.84 -32.28 7.99
N ARG A 295 30.48 -30.99 8.08
CA ARG A 295 30.66 -30.00 7.00
C ARG A 295 31.64 -28.88 7.36
N ARG A 296 32.03 -28.11 6.34
CA ARG A 296 32.94 -26.97 6.50
C ARG A 296 32.30 -25.85 7.33
N GLU A 297 30.98 -25.67 7.25
CA GLU A 297 30.26 -24.59 7.94
C GLU A 297 30.41 -24.65 9.47
N CYS A 298 30.39 -25.85 10.06
CA CYS A 298 30.54 -26.07 11.50
C CYS A 298 32.00 -26.07 12.01
N ARG A 299 33.03 -26.00 11.14
CA ARG A 299 34.45 -26.06 11.59
C ARG A 299 34.86 -24.94 12.55
N LYS A 300 34.06 -23.87 12.63
CA LYS A 300 34.26 -22.74 13.53
C LYS A 300 33.20 -22.64 14.63
N ALA A 301 32.22 -23.54 14.66
CA ALA A 301 31.17 -23.54 15.67
C ALA A 301 31.64 -24.26 16.94
N GLU A 302 31.18 -23.80 18.09
CA GLU A 302 31.45 -24.43 19.40
C GLU A 302 30.63 -25.71 19.63
N ALA A 303 29.72 -26.03 18.69
CA ALA A 303 28.81 -27.16 18.73
C ALA A 303 28.70 -27.83 17.34
N PRO A 304 28.19 -29.07 17.25
CA PRO A 304 27.95 -29.76 15.98
C PRO A 304 26.83 -29.15 15.11
N TYR A 305 26.28 -27.99 15.51
CA TYR A 305 25.18 -27.30 14.87
C TYR A 305 25.35 -25.77 14.89
N ILE A 306 24.61 -25.11 14.00
CA ILE A 306 24.45 -23.65 13.93
C ILE A 306 23.01 -23.30 14.32
N LEU A 307 22.83 -22.22 15.07
CA LEU A 307 21.50 -21.68 15.38
C LEU A 307 21.17 -20.53 14.44
N TYR A 308 19.96 -20.57 13.90
CA TYR A 308 19.31 -19.44 13.25
C TYR A 308 18.05 -19.09 14.03
N ILE A 309 17.75 -17.80 14.14
CA ILE A 309 16.51 -17.35 14.76
C ILE A 309 15.78 -16.37 13.85
N ALA A 310 14.46 -16.56 13.79
CA ALA A 310 13.54 -15.59 13.23
C ALA A 310 13.20 -14.56 14.31
N THR A 311 13.07 -13.30 13.89
CA THR A 311 12.63 -12.24 14.78
C THR A 311 11.68 -11.29 14.05
N ARG A 312 11.08 -10.36 14.79
CA ARG A 312 10.36 -9.21 14.20
C ARG A 312 11.25 -8.25 13.40
N ASP A 313 12.57 -8.43 13.43
CA ASP A 313 13.57 -7.53 12.86
C ASP A 313 14.59 -8.24 11.94
N GLY A 314 14.20 -9.39 11.39
CA GLY A 314 15.00 -10.20 10.47
C GLY A 314 15.53 -11.51 11.06
N VAL A 315 16.52 -12.09 10.39
CA VAL A 315 17.15 -13.37 10.75
C VAL A 315 18.49 -13.13 11.43
N TYR A 316 18.78 -13.87 12.49
CA TYR A 316 20.08 -13.84 13.17
C TYR A 316 20.67 -15.24 13.24
N ARG A 317 22.00 -15.31 13.36
CA ARG A 317 22.78 -16.54 13.41
C ARG A 317 23.75 -16.54 14.58
N SER A 318 23.91 -17.70 15.20
CA SER A 318 24.89 -17.96 16.26
C SER A 318 25.66 -19.24 15.97
N THR A 319 26.97 -19.21 16.23
CA THR A 319 27.88 -20.36 16.12
C THR A 319 28.50 -20.75 17.48
N ASP A 320 28.12 -20.07 18.55
CA ASP A 320 28.67 -20.20 19.91
C ASP A 320 27.59 -20.64 20.92
N ARG A 321 26.68 -21.52 20.44
CA ARG A 321 25.57 -22.08 21.22
C ARG A 321 24.64 -21.01 21.80
N GLY A 322 24.40 -19.93 21.05
CA GLY A 322 23.40 -18.89 21.36
C GLY A 322 23.90 -17.77 22.26
N GLN A 323 25.21 -17.67 22.52
CA GLN A 323 25.79 -16.63 23.38
C GLN A 323 25.78 -15.27 22.65
N THR A 324 26.35 -15.24 21.44
CA THR A 324 26.36 -14.07 20.57
C THR A 324 25.60 -14.32 19.27
N TRP A 325 24.99 -13.25 18.75
CA TRP A 325 24.13 -13.27 17.59
C TRP A 325 24.59 -12.24 16.57
N GLN A 326 24.73 -12.70 15.34
CA GLN A 326 25.03 -11.84 14.19
C GLN A 326 23.79 -11.77 13.31
N ARG A 327 23.37 -10.56 12.98
CA ARG A 327 22.27 -10.34 12.05
C ARG A 327 22.68 -10.81 10.65
N HIS A 328 21.85 -11.64 10.03
CA HIS A 328 22.11 -12.11 8.67
C HIS A 328 21.75 -11.04 7.65
N ARG A 329 22.60 -10.93 6.63
CA ARG A 329 22.73 -9.79 5.71
C ARG A 329 21.39 -9.39 5.08
N ALA A 330 20.98 -8.15 5.36
CA ALA A 330 19.71 -7.60 4.92
C ALA A 330 19.79 -6.84 3.58
N GLY A 331 18.73 -6.95 2.79
CA GLY A 331 18.47 -6.17 1.59
C GLY A 331 17.37 -5.13 1.78
N LEU A 332 16.90 -4.55 0.67
CA LEU A 332 15.74 -3.66 0.65
C LEU A 332 14.41 -4.42 0.59
N GLY A 333 14.43 -5.70 0.23
CA GLY A 333 13.22 -6.53 0.21
C GLY A 333 12.32 -6.32 -0.99
N ASN A 334 12.86 -5.87 -2.12
CA ASN A 334 12.07 -5.48 -3.30
C ASN A 334 11.01 -4.41 -3.00
N VAL A 335 11.24 -3.61 -1.96
CA VAL A 335 10.34 -2.53 -1.58
C VAL A 335 10.51 -1.39 -2.57
N GLU A 336 9.39 -0.79 -2.95
CA GLU A 336 9.36 0.35 -3.84
C GLU A 336 10.12 1.54 -3.23
N VAL A 337 11.03 2.10 -4.04
CA VAL A 337 11.84 3.27 -3.66
C VAL A 337 11.18 4.51 -4.25
N GLU A 338 10.79 5.43 -3.37
CA GLU A 338 10.10 6.68 -3.73
C GLU A 338 11.08 7.79 -4.09
N ALA A 339 12.19 7.89 -3.34
CA ALA A 339 13.23 8.89 -3.58
C ALA A 339 14.62 8.36 -3.23
N LEU A 340 15.64 8.95 -3.86
CA LEU A 340 17.05 8.63 -3.66
C LEU A 340 17.84 9.90 -3.32
N SER A 341 18.86 9.77 -2.47
CA SER A 341 19.80 10.86 -2.17
C SER A 341 21.19 10.31 -1.86
N TRP A 342 22.22 11.15 -1.97
CA TRP A 342 23.57 10.83 -1.49
C TRP A 342 23.67 11.01 0.03
N ASP A 343 24.54 10.22 0.67
CA ASP A 343 24.84 10.30 2.12
C ASP A 343 26.04 11.24 2.45
N GLY A 344 26.58 11.94 1.45
CA GLY A 344 27.76 12.82 1.60
C GLY A 344 29.10 12.09 1.77
N LYS A 345 29.12 10.75 1.83
CA LYS A 345 30.31 9.89 1.96
C LYS A 345 30.46 8.90 0.79
N GLY A 346 29.69 9.11 -0.27
CA GLY A 346 29.67 8.29 -1.48
C GLY A 346 28.75 7.06 -1.42
N GLY A 347 27.97 6.92 -0.34
CA GLY A 347 26.86 5.97 -0.23
C GLY A 347 25.53 6.62 -0.61
N ILE A 348 24.48 5.79 -0.69
CA ILE A 348 23.14 6.20 -1.12
C ILE A 348 22.12 6.00 0.00
N LEU A 349 21.10 6.85 0.01
CA LEU A 349 19.89 6.73 0.82
C LEU A 349 18.71 6.40 -0.07
N ALA A 350 17.85 5.50 0.37
CA ALA A 350 16.60 5.13 -0.29
C ALA A 350 15.41 5.35 0.65
N ALA A 351 14.52 6.24 0.24
CA ALA A 351 13.22 6.46 0.86
C ALA A 351 12.22 5.45 0.32
N THR A 352 11.48 4.80 1.21
CA THR A 352 10.53 3.74 0.85
C THR A 352 9.24 3.88 1.67
N LYS A 353 8.22 3.11 1.30
CA LYS A 353 6.98 2.95 2.09
C LYS A 353 7.21 2.37 3.49
N LEU A 354 8.31 1.65 3.70
CA LEU A 354 8.59 0.97 4.95
C LEU A 354 9.66 1.68 5.81
N GLY A 355 10.20 2.79 5.33
CA GLY A 355 11.17 3.61 6.06
C GLY A 355 12.35 4.07 5.19
N LEU A 356 13.38 4.58 5.88
CA LEU A 356 14.61 5.08 5.28
C LEU A 356 15.76 4.07 5.41
N TYR A 357 16.44 3.82 4.30
CA TYR A 357 17.58 2.92 4.23
C TYR A 357 18.83 3.61 3.70
N ARG A 358 19.99 3.09 4.07
CA ARG A 358 21.29 3.51 3.59
C ARG A 358 22.08 2.34 3.04
N GLN A 359 22.72 2.54 1.90
CA GLN A 359 23.79 1.68 1.40
C GLN A 359 25.10 2.46 1.43
N PRO A 360 26.03 2.12 2.34
CA PRO A 360 27.34 2.76 2.39
C PRO A 360 28.12 2.62 1.08
N SER A 361 29.04 3.55 0.81
CA SER A 361 29.92 3.50 -0.36
C SER A 361 30.67 2.16 -0.45
N GLY A 362 30.57 1.48 -1.59
CA GLY A 362 31.19 0.18 -1.83
C GLY A 362 30.51 -1.01 -1.13
N ALA A 363 29.51 -0.77 -0.28
CA ALA A 363 28.72 -1.84 0.30
C ALA A 363 27.71 -2.35 -0.73
N LYS A 364 27.44 -3.67 -0.69
CA LYS A 364 26.31 -4.28 -1.42
C LYS A 364 25.00 -4.24 -0.63
N GLN A 365 25.05 -3.74 0.61
CA GLN A 365 24.05 -3.99 1.63
C GLN A 365 23.31 -2.73 2.03
N TRP A 366 22.08 -2.92 2.49
CA TRP A 366 21.23 -1.86 2.99
C TRP A 366 21.05 -1.97 4.49
N GLU A 367 21.19 -0.83 5.16
CA GLU A 367 21.03 -0.67 6.60
C GLU A 367 19.84 0.27 6.86
N PRO A 368 18.93 -0.08 7.78
CA PRO A 368 17.84 0.82 8.15
C PRO A 368 18.40 1.96 9.02
N MET A 369 18.02 3.21 8.73
CA MET A 369 18.69 4.35 9.39
C MET A 369 18.22 4.65 10.80
N ALA A 370 16.96 4.37 11.15
CA ALA A 370 16.53 4.47 12.55
C ALA A 370 15.30 3.58 12.83
N PRO A 371 15.23 2.93 14.02
CA PRO A 371 14.02 2.22 14.44
C PRO A 371 12.76 3.09 14.47
N ALA A 372 12.90 4.39 14.73
CA ALA A 372 11.80 5.34 14.82
C ALA A 372 11.07 5.59 13.49
N PHE A 373 11.70 5.27 12.35
CA PHE A 373 11.11 5.46 11.02
C PHE A 373 10.65 4.16 10.36
N ARG A 374 10.67 3.06 11.12
CA ARG A 374 10.12 1.80 10.64
C ARG A 374 8.63 1.97 10.38
N TYR A 375 8.18 1.52 9.21
CA TYR A 375 6.79 1.62 8.78
C TYR A 375 6.28 3.06 8.65
N LYS A 376 7.19 4.04 8.57
CA LYS A 376 6.85 5.40 8.17
C LYS A 376 7.14 5.54 6.67
N HIS A 377 6.14 5.97 5.92
CA HIS A 377 6.32 6.27 4.50
C HIS A 377 7.16 7.54 4.34
N ILE A 378 8.31 7.41 3.69
CA ILE A 378 9.18 8.52 3.33
C ILE A 378 8.95 8.85 1.85
N TYR A 379 8.43 10.03 1.56
CA TYR A 379 8.03 10.45 0.21
C TYR A 379 9.15 11.10 -0.59
N ALA A 380 10.01 11.87 0.09
CA ALA A 380 11.01 12.70 -0.56
C ALA A 380 12.32 12.74 0.22
N LEU A 381 13.43 12.87 -0.51
CA LEU A 381 14.75 13.13 0.03
C LEU A 381 15.38 14.31 -0.71
N SER A 382 16.04 15.19 0.04
CA SER A 382 16.89 16.22 -0.53
C SER A 382 18.07 16.49 0.39
N CYS A 383 19.22 16.83 -0.18
CA CYS A 383 20.41 17.20 0.59
C CYS A 383 21.00 18.53 0.13
N ASP A 384 21.75 19.17 1.03
CA ASP A 384 22.53 20.36 0.68
C ASP A 384 23.64 20.01 -0.32
N ALA A 385 24.37 21.01 -0.82
CA ALA A 385 25.42 20.81 -1.82
C ALA A 385 26.56 19.84 -1.40
N THR A 386 26.72 19.60 -0.09
CA THR A 386 27.71 18.67 0.47
C THR A 386 27.11 17.33 0.89
N CYS A 387 25.79 17.23 0.88
CA CYS A 387 24.96 16.21 1.51
C CYS A 387 25.35 15.88 2.95
N ARG A 388 25.86 16.87 3.68
CA ARG A 388 26.04 16.79 5.13
C ARG A 388 24.70 16.97 5.83
N THR A 389 23.91 17.95 5.38
CA THR A 389 22.53 18.12 5.81
C THR A 389 21.61 17.44 4.82
N ILE A 390 20.74 16.57 5.32
CA ILE A 390 19.79 15.80 4.51
C ILE A 390 18.42 15.92 5.16
N TYR A 391 17.41 16.14 4.34
CA TYR A 391 16.03 16.25 4.74
C TYR A 391 15.21 15.12 4.13
N ALA A 392 14.32 14.54 4.94
CA ALA A 392 13.39 13.51 4.48
C ALA A 392 11.95 13.92 4.79
N GLY A 393 11.10 13.90 3.77
CA GLY A 393 9.68 14.24 3.92
C GLY A 393 8.82 13.02 4.24
N MET A 394 7.97 13.15 5.25
CA MET A 394 7.02 12.15 5.69
C MET A 394 5.60 12.72 5.65
N GLU A 395 4.61 11.84 5.82
CA GLU A 395 3.22 12.27 5.98
C GLU A 395 3.05 13.22 7.18
N SER A 396 3.69 12.86 8.28
CA SER A 396 3.57 13.53 9.58
C SER A 396 4.56 14.69 9.80
N GLY A 397 5.40 15.03 8.81
CA GLY A 397 6.36 16.13 8.93
C GLY A 397 7.73 15.89 8.29
N LEU A 398 8.74 16.61 8.79
CA LEU A 398 10.10 16.66 8.23
C LEU A 398 11.11 15.98 9.16
N LEU A 399 11.99 15.16 8.60
CA LEU A 399 13.19 14.68 9.26
C LEU A 399 14.41 15.45 8.76
N ARG A 400 15.40 15.60 9.63
CA ARG A 400 16.68 16.22 9.33
C ARG A 400 17.83 15.37 9.86
N SER A 401 18.88 15.27 9.06
CA SER A 401 20.20 14.78 9.47
C SER A 401 21.24 15.89 9.23
N THR A 402 22.27 15.96 10.08
CA THR A 402 23.38 16.95 9.97
C THR A 402 24.76 16.29 9.88
N ASP A 403 24.80 14.97 9.76
CA ASP A 403 26.00 14.13 9.78
C ASP A 403 26.10 13.18 8.58
N GLY A 404 25.41 13.51 7.48
CA GLY A 404 25.38 12.70 6.26
C GLY A 404 24.45 11.49 6.37
N GLY A 405 23.31 11.66 7.03
CA GLY A 405 22.28 10.63 7.14
C GLY A 405 22.59 9.54 8.17
N LEU A 406 23.59 9.71 9.07
CA LEU A 406 23.91 8.73 10.10
C LEU A 406 22.94 8.80 11.28
N THR A 407 22.59 10.02 11.70
CA THR A 407 21.59 10.27 12.73
C THR A 407 20.54 11.24 12.22
N TRP A 408 19.32 11.12 12.75
CA TRP A 408 18.14 11.82 12.29
C TRP A 408 17.32 12.33 13.47
N GLU A 409 16.76 13.52 13.31
CA GLU A 409 15.83 14.14 14.24
C GLU A 409 14.56 14.58 13.50
N GLU A 410 13.40 14.52 14.18
CA GLU A 410 12.18 15.15 13.69
C GLU A 410 12.29 16.66 13.87
N VAL A 411 12.00 17.43 12.82
CA VAL A 411 11.99 18.90 12.88
C VAL A 411 10.63 19.33 13.42
N PRO A 412 10.55 19.98 14.59
CA PRO A 412 9.28 20.45 15.14
C PRO A 412 8.71 21.55 14.23
N SER A 413 7.59 21.28 13.58
CA SER A 413 6.93 22.19 12.63
C SER A 413 5.46 22.38 13.00
N LYS A 414 4.92 23.56 12.69
CA LYS A 414 3.49 23.89 12.82
C LYS A 414 2.69 23.64 11.53
N LEU A 415 3.32 23.08 10.50
CA LEU A 415 2.62 22.71 9.27
C LEU A 415 1.69 21.53 9.54
N ASN A 416 0.42 21.67 9.13
CA ASN A 416 -0.58 20.61 9.27
C ASN A 416 -0.19 19.43 8.34
N PRO A 417 -0.33 18.16 8.77
CA PRO A 417 0.25 17.00 8.09
C PRO A 417 -0.60 16.53 6.91
N LEU A 418 -0.75 17.36 5.88
CA LEU A 418 -1.44 16.97 4.63
C LEU A 418 -0.57 16.11 3.70
N GLY A 419 0.46 15.46 4.23
CA GLY A 419 1.46 14.77 3.42
C GLY A 419 2.46 15.75 2.82
N MET A 420 3.75 15.48 3.01
CA MET A 420 4.82 16.26 2.38
C MET A 420 5.39 15.51 1.17
N PRO A 421 4.82 15.69 -0.03
CA PRO A 421 5.22 14.96 -1.23
C PRO A 421 6.52 15.48 -1.85
N GLY A 422 7.09 16.60 -1.39
CA GLY A 422 8.37 17.08 -1.91
C GLY A 422 9.13 18.01 -0.96
N VAL A 423 10.44 17.82 -0.92
CA VAL A 423 11.41 18.65 -0.19
C VAL A 423 12.54 19.01 -1.14
N LEU A 424 12.98 20.27 -1.13
CA LEU A 424 14.10 20.78 -1.91
C LEU A 424 15.00 21.61 -1.00
N ALA A 425 16.17 21.09 -0.65
CA ALA A 425 17.21 21.85 0.03
C ALA A 425 17.84 22.86 -0.94
N ASP A 426 18.07 24.09 -0.49
CA ASP A 426 18.67 25.11 -1.32
C ASP A 426 20.17 24.82 -1.54
N PRO A 427 20.64 24.65 -2.79
CA PRO A 427 22.06 24.44 -3.05
C PRO A 427 22.92 25.68 -2.76
N LEU A 428 22.32 26.85 -2.55
CA LEU A 428 23.00 28.14 -2.35
C LEU A 428 23.12 28.55 -0.89
N ALA A 429 22.29 28.00 -0.01
CA ALA A 429 22.21 28.42 1.39
C ALA A 429 21.96 27.22 2.33
N PRO A 430 22.85 26.97 3.31
CA PRO A 430 22.60 25.99 4.37
C PRO A 430 21.35 26.35 5.18
N ASP A 431 20.63 25.33 5.67
CA ASP A 431 19.37 25.47 6.43
C ASP A 431 18.24 26.22 5.69
N HIS A 432 18.43 26.53 4.41
CA HIS A 432 17.38 27.07 3.55
C HIS A 432 16.78 25.94 2.71
N LEU A 433 15.46 25.80 2.75
CA LEU A 433 14.75 24.74 2.02
C LEU A 433 13.35 25.16 1.62
N PHE A 434 12.85 24.49 0.60
CA PHE A 434 11.50 24.60 0.08
C PHE A 434 10.79 23.27 0.25
N ILE A 435 9.50 23.33 0.53
CA ILE A 435 8.63 22.15 0.53
C ILE A 435 7.41 22.43 -0.32
N ARG A 436 6.82 21.34 -0.79
CA ARG A 436 5.44 21.30 -1.27
C ARG A 436 4.67 20.35 -0.38
N LEU A 437 3.50 20.80 0.07
CA LEU A 437 2.52 19.95 0.76
C LEU A 437 1.53 19.41 -0.28
N ALA A 438 0.93 18.25 -0.03
CA ALA A 438 0.01 17.66 -1.01
C ALA A 438 -1.18 18.60 -1.22
N PHE A 439 -1.49 18.92 -2.48
CA PHE A 439 -2.61 19.78 -2.87
C PHE A 439 -2.53 21.22 -2.32
N GLU A 440 -1.36 21.62 -1.83
CA GLU A 440 -1.01 22.99 -1.43
C GLU A 440 0.21 23.51 -2.21
N ARG A 441 0.68 24.71 -1.86
CA ARG A 441 1.69 25.48 -2.60
C ARG A 441 3.08 25.36 -1.98
N ILE A 442 4.01 26.19 -2.43
CA ILE A 442 5.41 26.18 -1.97
C ILE A 442 5.54 26.95 -0.67
N TYR A 443 6.23 26.36 0.29
CA TYR A 443 6.66 27.01 1.51
C TYR A 443 8.19 27.05 1.55
N GLU A 444 8.72 28.15 2.07
CA GLU A 444 10.15 28.41 2.23
C GLU A 444 10.50 28.46 3.71
N SER A 445 11.66 27.95 4.07
CA SER A 445 12.20 28.00 5.43
C SER A 445 13.66 28.43 5.39
N HIS A 446 14.04 29.38 6.25
CA HIS A 446 15.42 29.86 6.39
C HIS A 446 16.13 29.33 7.66
N ASP A 447 15.50 28.40 8.39
CA ASP A 447 15.99 27.91 9.69
C ASP A 447 15.97 26.38 9.82
N GLY A 448 16.07 25.68 8.69
CA GLY A 448 16.15 24.24 8.62
C GLY A 448 14.82 23.53 8.87
N GLY A 449 13.70 24.22 8.61
CA GLY A 449 12.35 23.67 8.59
C GLY A 449 11.54 23.91 9.86
N ARG A 450 12.03 24.77 10.76
CA ARG A 450 11.37 25.08 12.04
C ARG A 450 10.27 26.13 11.84
N THR A 451 10.52 27.10 10.98
CA THR A 451 9.53 28.11 10.57
C THR A 451 9.39 28.12 9.05
N TRP A 452 8.18 28.46 8.60
CA TRP A 452 7.79 28.40 7.20
C TRP A 452 7.09 29.67 6.79
N GLU A 453 7.44 30.17 5.63
CA GLU A 453 6.76 31.25 4.97
C GLU A 453 6.21 30.82 3.60
N ALA A 454 5.11 31.47 3.27
CA ALA A 454 4.35 31.33 2.06
C ALA A 454 5.11 31.81 0.81
N LEU A 455 5.33 30.95 -0.19
CA LEU A 455 6.00 31.36 -1.44
C LEU A 455 5.13 31.08 -2.68
N TRP A 456 4.05 31.84 -2.85
CA TRP A 456 3.07 31.63 -3.93
C TRP A 456 2.63 32.89 -4.68
N ASP A 457 3.18 34.07 -4.39
CA ASP A 457 2.79 35.27 -5.14
C ASP A 457 3.03 35.06 -6.65
N GLY A 458 2.05 35.42 -7.48
CA GLY A 458 2.06 35.13 -8.91
C GLY A 458 1.58 33.73 -9.34
N MET A 459 1.22 32.84 -8.41
CA MET A 459 0.49 31.59 -8.69
C MET A 459 -0.96 31.68 -8.22
N GLU A 460 -1.90 31.28 -9.08
CA GLU A 460 -3.31 31.13 -8.71
C GLU A 460 -3.55 30.05 -7.66
N THR A 461 -4.66 30.15 -6.93
CA THR A 461 -4.96 29.26 -5.80
C THR A 461 -5.16 27.79 -6.17
N TYR A 462 -5.53 27.51 -7.41
CA TYR A 462 -5.72 26.15 -7.91
C TYR A 462 -4.45 25.52 -8.51
N HIS A 463 -3.30 26.22 -8.58
CA HIS A 463 -2.09 25.60 -9.10
C HIS A 463 -1.44 24.68 -8.06
N VAL A 464 -1.54 23.37 -8.28
CA VAL A 464 -0.80 22.35 -7.52
C VAL A 464 0.61 22.24 -8.04
N VAL A 465 1.60 22.33 -7.15
CA VAL A 465 3.02 22.17 -7.49
C VAL A 465 3.39 20.68 -7.43
N LEU A 466 3.90 20.17 -8.54
CA LEU A 466 4.26 18.76 -8.73
C LEU A 466 5.78 18.56 -8.64
N SER A 467 6.56 19.54 -9.10
CA SER A 467 8.02 19.48 -9.09
C SER A 467 8.65 20.86 -8.84
N MET A 468 9.84 20.86 -8.26
CA MET A 468 10.62 22.06 -7.97
C MET A 468 12.09 21.81 -8.29
N ALA A 469 12.77 22.80 -8.86
CA ALA A 469 14.21 22.72 -9.09
C ALA A 469 14.88 24.10 -8.99
N ARG A 470 15.95 24.19 -8.19
CA ARG A 470 16.79 25.39 -8.08
C ARG A 470 18.20 25.11 -8.61
N SER A 471 18.65 25.96 -9.52
CA SER A 471 20.00 25.89 -10.10
C SER A 471 21.04 26.60 -9.22
N ARG A 472 22.32 26.25 -9.40
CA ARG A 472 23.44 26.95 -8.73
C ARG A 472 23.64 28.40 -9.18
N SER A 473 23.02 28.80 -10.29
CA SER A 473 23.01 30.20 -10.75
C SER A 473 21.85 31.01 -10.17
N GLY A 474 20.98 30.40 -9.36
CA GLY A 474 19.86 31.08 -8.69
C GLY A 474 18.52 30.94 -9.40
N THR A 475 18.45 30.42 -10.63
CA THR A 475 17.16 30.14 -11.30
C THR A 475 16.36 29.13 -10.51
N PHE A 476 15.12 29.45 -10.18
CA PHE A 476 14.18 28.58 -9.46
C PHE A 476 12.92 28.35 -10.30
N LEU A 477 12.61 27.08 -10.57
CA LEU A 477 11.49 26.63 -11.39
C LEU A 477 10.52 25.78 -10.57
N ALA A 478 9.24 25.92 -10.87
CA ALA A 478 8.15 25.12 -10.32
C ALA A 478 7.30 24.56 -11.45
N GLY A 479 7.23 23.24 -11.53
CA GLY A 479 6.32 22.51 -12.40
C GLY A 479 4.99 22.30 -11.70
N THR A 480 3.90 22.67 -12.35
CA THR A 480 2.55 22.60 -11.80
C THR A 480 1.67 21.68 -12.66
N GLN A 481 0.44 21.46 -12.23
CA GLN A 481 -0.56 20.78 -13.06
C GLN A 481 -0.94 21.55 -14.34
N ASP A 482 -0.63 22.86 -14.40
CA ASP A 482 -0.92 23.72 -15.56
C ASP A 482 0.34 24.46 -16.06
N GLY A 483 1.42 23.69 -16.22
CA GLY A 483 2.65 24.11 -16.88
C GLY A 483 3.76 24.57 -15.93
N LEU A 484 4.59 25.49 -16.43
CA LEU A 484 5.89 25.82 -15.84
C LEU A 484 5.99 27.29 -15.40
N PHE A 485 6.44 27.47 -14.17
CA PHE A 485 6.66 28.78 -13.54
C PHE A 485 8.14 28.96 -13.17
N GLN A 486 8.60 30.21 -13.23
CA GLN A 486 9.91 30.64 -12.77
C GLN A 486 9.76 31.72 -11.70
N TRP A 487 10.57 31.66 -10.66
CA TRP A 487 10.66 32.70 -9.64
C TRP A 487 11.38 33.93 -10.21
N ASP A 488 10.75 35.09 -10.10
CA ASP A 488 11.36 36.39 -10.38
C ASP A 488 11.83 37.02 -9.07
N GLU A 489 13.14 36.98 -8.84
CA GLU A 489 13.78 37.56 -7.65
C GLU A 489 13.57 39.08 -7.55
N GLY A 490 13.50 39.79 -8.68
CA GLY A 490 13.34 41.25 -8.70
C GLY A 490 11.91 41.68 -8.34
N GLY A 491 10.93 40.89 -8.74
CA GLY A 491 9.51 41.09 -8.43
C GLY A 491 9.01 40.35 -7.19
N LYS A 492 9.80 39.43 -6.62
CA LYS A 492 9.43 38.49 -5.56
C LYS A 492 8.12 37.74 -5.84
N ARG A 493 7.99 37.22 -7.07
CA ARG A 493 6.79 36.53 -7.51
C ARG A 493 7.10 35.46 -8.55
N TRP A 494 6.26 34.46 -8.64
CA TRP A 494 6.25 33.48 -9.71
C TRP A 494 5.71 34.08 -11.00
N GLN A 495 6.34 33.71 -12.11
CA GLN A 495 5.94 34.07 -13.46
C GLN A 495 5.83 32.82 -14.31
N ARG A 496 4.76 32.72 -15.09
CA ARG A 496 4.57 31.63 -16.05
C ARG A 496 5.47 31.85 -17.26
N ILE A 497 6.34 30.89 -17.60
CA ILE A 497 7.40 31.10 -18.62
C ILE A 497 7.22 30.28 -19.91
N ALA A 498 6.26 29.35 -19.96
CA ALA A 498 6.06 28.51 -21.14
C ALA A 498 4.57 28.33 -21.47
N SER A 499 4.06 29.18 -22.37
CA SER A 499 2.69 29.02 -22.90
C SER A 499 2.48 27.71 -23.64
N SER A 500 3.54 27.14 -24.23
CA SER A 500 3.50 25.85 -24.91
C SER A 500 3.24 24.66 -23.97
N LEU A 501 3.52 24.82 -22.68
CA LEU A 501 3.26 23.84 -21.62
C LEU A 501 1.91 24.09 -20.90
N SER A 502 1.03 24.94 -21.45
CA SER A 502 -0.33 25.11 -20.89
C SER A 502 -1.18 23.86 -21.03
N GLY A 503 -1.89 23.54 -19.94
CA GLY A 503 -2.67 22.32 -19.79
C GLY A 503 -1.84 21.06 -19.63
N GLN A 504 -0.51 21.17 -19.45
CA GLN A 504 0.37 20.02 -19.20
C GLN A 504 0.81 20.00 -17.73
N SER A 505 0.71 18.85 -17.09
CA SER A 505 1.28 18.66 -15.75
C SER A 505 2.78 18.40 -15.86
N VAL A 506 3.59 19.13 -15.09
CA VAL A 506 5.06 19.06 -15.13
C VAL A 506 5.59 18.33 -13.89
N PHE A 507 5.94 17.06 -14.06
CA PHE A 507 6.31 16.14 -12.98
C PHE A 507 7.81 16.11 -12.67
N ALA A 508 8.68 16.51 -13.60
CA ALA A 508 10.11 16.49 -13.40
C ALA A 508 10.78 17.74 -13.97
N LEU A 509 11.79 18.25 -13.26
CA LEU A 509 12.60 19.38 -13.69
C LEU A 509 14.06 19.07 -13.46
N ALA A 510 14.91 19.39 -14.45
CA ALA A 510 16.35 19.25 -14.32
C ALA A 510 17.09 20.35 -15.07
N PHE A 511 18.25 20.72 -14.53
CA PHE A 511 19.21 21.59 -15.18
C PHE A 511 20.42 20.78 -15.61
N ASP A 512 21.10 21.21 -16.67
CA ASP A 512 22.45 20.73 -16.91
C ASP A 512 23.40 21.20 -15.79
N PRO A 513 24.57 20.56 -15.62
CA PRO A 513 25.51 20.93 -14.56
C PRO A 513 25.97 22.40 -14.58
N GLN A 514 25.85 23.08 -15.73
CA GLN A 514 26.20 24.50 -15.88
C GLN A 514 25.01 25.45 -15.62
N GLY A 515 23.80 24.93 -15.40
CA GLY A 515 22.57 25.72 -15.20
C GLY A 515 22.03 26.42 -16.46
N LYS A 516 22.59 26.11 -17.64
CA LYS A 516 22.25 26.71 -18.93
C LYS A 516 21.09 25.98 -19.60
N ALA A 517 21.21 24.68 -19.84
CA ALA A 517 20.14 23.89 -20.46
C ALA A 517 19.14 23.42 -19.39
N ARG A 518 17.86 23.39 -19.77
CA ARG A 518 16.73 23.12 -18.88
C ARG A 518 15.83 22.06 -19.50
N TYR A 519 15.37 21.13 -18.67
CA TYR A 519 14.53 20.01 -19.09
C TYR A 519 13.29 19.96 -18.19
N ALA A 520 12.13 19.69 -18.80
CA ALA A 520 10.86 19.55 -18.11
C ALA A 520 10.16 18.28 -18.61
N GLY A 521 9.91 17.36 -17.69
CA GLY A 521 9.11 16.17 -17.93
C GLY A 521 7.64 16.48 -17.67
N ALA A 522 6.80 16.27 -18.67
CA ALA A 522 5.39 16.61 -18.63
C ALA A 522 4.50 15.43 -19.04
N THR A 523 3.18 15.57 -18.87
CA THR A 523 2.16 14.57 -19.27
C THR A 523 2.32 14.12 -20.72
N ASP A 524 2.65 15.06 -21.62
CA ASP A 524 2.79 14.78 -23.03
C ASP A 524 4.22 14.40 -23.45
N GLY A 525 5.18 14.29 -22.53
CA GLY A 525 6.56 13.89 -22.84
C GLY A 525 7.59 14.91 -22.37
N LEU A 526 8.74 14.94 -23.04
CA LEU A 526 9.89 15.76 -22.64
C LEU A 526 9.96 17.10 -23.39
N TRP A 527 10.28 18.15 -22.64
CA TRP A 527 10.49 19.50 -23.13
C TRP A 527 11.89 20.00 -22.77
N CYS A 528 12.52 20.72 -23.70
CA CYS A 528 13.87 21.25 -23.57
C CYS A 528 13.90 22.76 -23.83
N SER A 529 14.82 23.46 -23.16
CA SER A 529 15.22 24.83 -23.46
C SER A 529 16.73 24.99 -23.32
N SER A 530 17.34 25.76 -24.23
CA SER A 530 18.78 26.07 -24.21
C SER A 530 19.15 27.14 -23.18
N GLY A 531 18.17 27.72 -22.46
CA GLY A 531 18.40 28.56 -21.30
C GLY A 531 17.41 29.69 -21.09
N GLU A 532 17.82 30.68 -20.31
CA GLU A 532 16.94 31.77 -19.91
C GLU A 532 16.47 32.59 -21.12
N GLY A 533 15.15 32.87 -21.17
CA GLY A 533 14.52 33.58 -22.27
C GLY A 533 14.44 32.81 -23.59
N GLN A 534 14.98 31.57 -23.66
CA GLN A 534 14.89 30.73 -24.85
C GLN A 534 13.61 29.89 -24.84
N PRO A 535 12.94 29.72 -26.00
CA PRO A 535 11.66 29.02 -26.06
C PRO A 535 11.80 27.54 -25.72
N TRP A 536 10.81 27.03 -25.00
CA TRP A 536 10.66 25.60 -24.73
C TRP A 536 10.10 24.89 -25.97
N HIS A 537 10.67 23.73 -26.30
CA HIS A 537 10.21 22.89 -27.39
C HIS A 537 10.25 21.41 -27.00
N ARG A 538 9.42 20.60 -27.66
CA ARG A 538 9.40 19.14 -27.47
C ARG A 538 10.71 18.55 -27.99
N CYS A 539 11.38 17.79 -27.14
CA CYS A 539 12.59 17.03 -27.48
C CYS A 539 12.30 15.54 -27.25
N GLY A 540 12.64 14.68 -28.22
CA GLY A 540 12.24 13.27 -28.20
C GLY A 540 10.86 12.94 -28.80
N ARG A 541 10.29 13.85 -29.62
CA ARG A 541 9.02 13.60 -30.33
C ARG A 541 9.08 12.33 -31.19
N GLY A 542 8.05 11.51 -31.13
CA GLY A 542 7.94 10.21 -31.80
C GLY A 542 8.65 9.07 -31.07
N VAL A 543 9.32 9.35 -29.94
CA VAL A 543 10.04 8.36 -29.13
C VAL A 543 9.54 8.39 -27.68
N ILE A 544 9.55 9.57 -27.05
CA ILE A 544 9.08 9.79 -25.68
C ILE A 544 7.75 10.55 -25.72
N GLU A 545 6.67 9.78 -25.85
CA GLU A 545 5.27 10.28 -25.88
C GLU A 545 4.50 9.96 -24.58
N HIS A 546 5.19 9.39 -23.59
CA HIS A 546 4.65 9.06 -22.27
C HIS A 546 4.99 10.14 -21.25
N THR A 547 4.22 10.21 -20.15
CA THR A 547 4.51 11.09 -19.02
C THR A 547 5.94 10.87 -18.53
N VAL A 548 6.74 11.94 -18.47
CA VAL A 548 8.11 11.89 -17.96
C VAL A 548 8.10 12.28 -16.48
N THR A 549 8.43 11.32 -15.62
CA THR A 549 8.29 11.39 -14.15
C THR A 549 9.62 11.63 -13.44
N ALA A 550 10.76 11.36 -14.08
CA ALA A 550 12.08 11.59 -13.51
C ALA A 550 13.08 12.04 -14.58
N LEU A 551 13.99 12.94 -14.21
CA LEU A 551 15.04 13.44 -15.11
C LEU A 551 16.39 13.46 -14.40
N ALA A 552 17.43 13.11 -15.14
CA ALA A 552 18.81 13.32 -14.71
C ALA A 552 19.67 13.78 -15.89
N VAL A 553 20.55 14.76 -15.64
CA VAL A 553 21.43 15.35 -16.65
C VAL A 553 22.87 15.22 -16.19
N LEU A 554 23.72 14.64 -17.02
CA LEU A 554 25.15 14.50 -16.79
C LEU A 554 25.94 15.49 -17.67
N PRO A 555 27.22 15.77 -17.35
CA PRO A 555 28.11 16.51 -18.23
C PRO A 555 28.19 15.88 -19.63
N GLY A 556 28.49 16.69 -20.65
CA GLY A 556 28.71 16.18 -22.02
C GLY A 556 27.44 15.96 -22.84
N GLY A 557 26.26 16.41 -22.36
CA GLY A 557 25.01 16.31 -23.13
C GLY A 557 24.22 15.01 -22.90
N HIS A 558 24.63 14.21 -21.91
CA HIS A 558 23.94 12.98 -21.55
C HIS A 558 22.69 13.28 -20.71
N VAL A 559 21.54 12.81 -21.15
CA VAL A 559 20.24 13.04 -20.47
C VAL A 559 19.52 11.72 -20.31
N TYR A 560 18.96 11.49 -19.13
CA TYR A 560 18.13 10.34 -18.82
C TYR A 560 16.71 10.79 -18.49
N ALA A 561 15.73 10.16 -19.13
CA ALA A 561 14.31 10.44 -18.97
C ALA A 561 13.58 9.17 -18.51
N GLY A 562 13.17 9.17 -17.24
CA GLY A 562 12.31 8.16 -16.66
C GLY A 562 10.86 8.45 -16.98
N THR A 563 10.11 7.43 -17.39
CA THR A 563 8.72 7.58 -17.83
C THR A 563 7.76 6.78 -16.96
N GLN A 564 6.49 7.16 -17.00
CA GLN A 564 5.39 6.35 -16.48
C GLN A 564 5.08 5.23 -17.48
N TYR A 565 5.15 3.98 -17.01
CA TYR A 565 4.82 2.76 -17.76
C TYR A 565 5.61 2.50 -19.07
N ALA A 566 6.71 3.21 -19.32
CA ALA A 566 7.52 3.05 -20.54
C ALA A 566 9.03 2.97 -20.26
N GLY A 567 9.44 2.73 -19.01
CA GLY A 567 10.83 2.51 -18.61
C GLY A 567 11.71 3.76 -18.68
N LEU A 568 13.00 3.54 -18.92
CA LEU A 568 14.04 4.57 -18.91
C LEU A 568 14.62 4.80 -20.31
N TYR A 569 14.70 6.06 -20.72
CA TYR A 569 15.33 6.48 -21.98
C TYR A 569 16.60 7.29 -21.71
N ARG A 570 17.52 7.26 -22.68
CA ARG A 570 18.79 7.96 -22.65
C ARG A 570 19.05 8.72 -23.96
N SER A 571 19.59 9.91 -23.82
CA SER A 571 20.14 10.73 -24.90
C SER A 571 21.62 11.01 -24.65
N CYS A 572 22.38 11.16 -25.74
CA CYS A 572 23.82 11.39 -25.78
C CYS A 572 24.20 12.77 -26.37
N ASP A 573 23.21 13.52 -26.86
CA ASP A 573 23.40 14.69 -27.72
C ASP A 573 22.56 15.89 -27.27
N GLY A 574 22.30 15.99 -25.95
CA GLY A 574 21.54 17.09 -25.36
C GLY A 574 20.03 16.98 -25.57
N GLY A 575 19.53 15.75 -25.73
CA GLY A 575 18.09 15.48 -25.89
C GLY A 575 17.59 15.48 -27.32
N ILE A 576 18.47 15.42 -28.33
CA ILE A 576 18.09 15.41 -29.75
C ILE A 576 17.64 13.99 -30.15
N THR A 577 18.46 12.98 -29.84
CA THR A 577 18.15 11.56 -30.10
C THR A 577 18.01 10.77 -28.79
N TRP A 578 17.15 9.75 -28.80
CA TRP A 578 16.75 9.00 -27.61
C TRP A 578 16.69 7.51 -27.87
N HIS A 579 17.18 6.73 -26.91
CA HIS A 579 17.21 5.27 -26.96
C HIS A 579 16.70 4.70 -25.63
N PRO A 580 15.88 3.63 -25.66
CA PRO A 580 15.51 2.92 -24.45
C PRO A 580 16.75 2.28 -23.82
N VAL A 581 16.79 2.23 -22.49
CA VAL A 581 17.91 1.67 -21.73
C VAL A 581 17.70 0.17 -21.50
N PRO A 582 18.54 -0.71 -22.08
CA PRO A 582 18.42 -2.15 -21.87
C PRO A 582 18.70 -2.54 -20.42
N GLY A 583 17.94 -3.49 -19.88
CA GLY A 583 18.08 -4.00 -18.51
C GLY A 583 17.16 -3.33 -17.48
N ILE A 584 16.46 -2.25 -17.88
CA ILE A 584 15.29 -1.73 -17.16
C ILE A 584 14.03 -2.31 -17.82
N PRO A 585 13.03 -2.82 -17.08
CA PRO A 585 11.79 -3.31 -17.68
C PRO A 585 11.08 -2.23 -18.50
N ALA A 586 10.57 -2.59 -19.67
CA ALA A 586 10.00 -1.64 -20.63
C ALA A 586 8.68 -1.04 -20.14
N GLU A 587 7.98 -1.76 -19.27
CA GLU A 587 6.70 -1.40 -18.66
C GLU A 587 6.85 -0.74 -17.28
N ALA A 588 8.09 -0.54 -16.80
CA ALA A 588 8.33 0.04 -15.49
C ALA A 588 8.01 1.54 -15.45
N THR A 589 7.49 2.00 -14.32
CA THR A 589 7.42 3.42 -13.97
C THR A 589 8.69 3.83 -13.25
N VAL A 590 9.42 4.81 -13.78
CA VAL A 590 10.64 5.33 -13.14
C VAL A 590 10.25 6.48 -12.20
N LYS A 591 10.46 6.29 -10.90
CA LYS A 591 10.08 7.26 -9.86
C LYS A 591 11.17 8.26 -9.53
N ALA A 592 12.42 7.81 -9.50
CA ALA A 592 13.56 8.66 -9.18
C ALA A 592 14.82 8.23 -9.91
N LEU A 593 15.67 9.21 -10.23
CA LEU A 593 16.99 9.03 -10.80
C LEU A 593 18.02 9.70 -9.90
N LEU A 594 19.13 9.02 -9.62
CA LEU A 594 20.27 9.57 -8.88
C LEU A 594 21.55 9.33 -9.68
N VAL A 595 22.36 10.38 -9.86
CA VAL A 595 23.58 10.33 -10.69
C VAL A 595 24.83 10.70 -9.91
N ASP A 596 25.90 9.95 -10.13
CA ASP A 596 27.28 10.29 -9.79
C ASP A 596 27.99 10.63 -11.11
N ALA A 597 28.04 11.92 -11.43
CA ALA A 597 28.61 12.40 -12.69
C ALA A 597 30.12 12.15 -12.79
N GLU A 598 30.85 12.10 -11.66
CA GLU A 598 32.29 11.86 -11.66
C GLU A 598 32.61 10.40 -11.97
N LYS A 599 31.81 9.47 -11.43
CA LYS A 599 31.99 8.03 -11.65
C LYS A 599 31.18 7.48 -12.82
N GLY A 600 30.33 8.30 -13.44
CA GLY A 600 29.38 7.88 -14.47
C GLY A 600 28.42 6.79 -13.97
N ILE A 601 27.98 6.85 -12.71
CA ILE A 601 27.04 5.87 -12.14
C ILE A 601 25.64 6.49 -12.13
N ILE A 602 24.63 5.70 -12.55
CA ILE A 602 23.22 6.09 -12.47
C ILE A 602 22.45 5.04 -11.67
N TYR A 603 21.56 5.51 -10.80
CA TYR A 603 20.54 4.69 -10.15
C TYR A 603 19.16 5.07 -10.67
N ALA A 604 18.33 4.05 -10.92
CA ALA A 604 16.94 4.21 -11.32
C ALA A 604 16.04 3.45 -10.35
N ALA A 605 15.26 4.20 -9.57
CA ALA A 605 14.19 3.66 -8.73
C ALA A 605 12.93 3.51 -9.57
N THR A 606 12.34 2.32 -9.55
CA THR A 606 11.14 1.99 -10.31
C THR A 606 10.13 1.24 -9.44
N ASP A 607 8.89 1.16 -9.90
CA ASP A 607 7.85 0.26 -9.35
C ASP A 607 8.20 -1.23 -9.49
N ARG A 608 9.25 -1.58 -10.25
CA ARG A 608 9.77 -2.95 -10.44
C ARG A 608 11.14 -3.18 -9.77
N GLY A 609 11.63 -2.22 -8.99
CA GLY A 609 12.86 -2.33 -8.22
C GLY A 609 13.85 -1.17 -8.45
N LEU A 610 15.01 -1.28 -7.80
CA LEU A 610 16.09 -0.31 -7.86
C LEU A 610 17.23 -0.87 -8.71
N PHE A 611 17.63 -0.14 -9.74
CA PHE A 611 18.66 -0.55 -10.67
C PHE A 611 19.86 0.39 -10.63
N ARG A 612 21.06 -0.15 -10.82
CA ARG A 612 22.30 0.60 -10.95
C ARG A 612 22.94 0.32 -12.30
N GLY A 613 23.21 1.37 -13.06
CA GLY A 613 23.92 1.33 -14.33
C GLY A 613 25.19 2.18 -14.31
N THR A 614 25.95 2.06 -15.40
CA THR A 614 27.05 2.98 -15.73
C THR A 614 26.72 3.68 -17.03
N ASP A 615 27.01 4.98 -17.10
CA ASP A 615 26.87 5.77 -18.31
C ASP A 615 27.83 5.23 -19.38
N ALA A 616 27.29 4.74 -20.49
CA ALA A 616 28.09 4.16 -21.56
C ALA A 616 28.68 5.25 -22.46
N PRO A 617 29.84 5.04 -23.12
CA PRO A 617 30.30 5.95 -24.16
C PRO A 617 29.26 6.07 -25.28
N CYS A 618 29.10 7.26 -25.87
CA CYS A 618 28.18 7.44 -27.00
C CYS A 618 28.67 6.67 -28.24
N PRO A 619 27.75 6.15 -29.08
CA PRO A 619 28.11 5.57 -30.37
C PRO A 619 28.90 6.57 -31.24
N PRO A 620 29.89 6.13 -32.03
CA PRO A 620 30.62 7.03 -32.92
C PRO A 620 29.68 7.62 -33.97
N GLY A 621 29.48 8.95 -33.96
CA GLY A 621 28.70 9.69 -34.96
C GLY A 621 27.57 10.57 -34.41
N GLU A 622 27.15 10.39 -33.15
CA GLU A 622 26.06 11.19 -32.56
C GLU A 622 26.54 12.52 -31.94
N ALA A 623 27.84 12.63 -31.62
CA ALA A 623 28.40 13.77 -30.89
C ALA A 623 28.62 15.07 -31.70
N GLN A 624 28.15 15.19 -32.96
CA GLN A 624 28.54 16.31 -33.85
C GLN A 624 27.43 16.94 -34.72
N ALA A 625 26.15 16.79 -34.40
CA ALA A 625 25.09 17.42 -35.19
C ALA A 625 24.63 18.77 -34.60
N GLU A 626 25.28 19.88 -34.97
CA GLU A 626 24.70 21.23 -34.81
C GLU A 626 23.52 21.39 -35.80
N GLY A 627 22.32 21.02 -35.37
CA GLY A 627 21.09 21.08 -36.17
C GLY A 627 20.44 22.47 -36.16
N LYS A 628 20.51 23.20 -37.29
CA LYS A 628 19.74 24.43 -37.52
C LYS A 628 18.22 24.16 -37.51
N PRO A 629 17.40 25.07 -36.97
CA PRO A 629 15.95 24.93 -36.98
C PRO A 629 15.39 25.06 -38.40
N VAL A 630 14.57 24.08 -38.81
CA VAL A 630 13.86 24.07 -40.10
C VAL A 630 12.53 24.82 -39.96
N PRO A 631 12.14 25.72 -40.89
CA PRO A 631 10.86 26.41 -40.82
C PRO A 631 9.70 25.51 -41.26
N ILE A 632 8.59 25.56 -40.52
CA ILE A 632 7.36 24.80 -40.78
C ILE A 632 6.32 25.70 -41.46
N SER A 633 5.73 25.21 -42.55
CA SER A 633 4.48 25.71 -43.13
C SER A 633 3.28 24.92 -42.58
N GLU A 634 2.27 25.59 -42.02
CA GLU A 634 0.94 25.03 -41.71
C GLU A 634 0.20 24.63 -43.01
N PRO A 635 -0.56 23.51 -43.06
CA PRO A 635 -1.82 23.38 -42.29
C PRO A 635 -2.23 21.93 -41.92
N LEU A 636 -2.30 21.60 -40.63
CA LEU A 636 -2.99 20.38 -40.15
C LEU A 636 -3.70 20.57 -38.80
N LYS A 637 -3.98 21.83 -38.42
CA LYS A 637 -4.73 22.17 -37.19
C LYS A 637 -6.25 22.29 -37.39
N LEU A 638 -6.74 22.24 -38.63
CA LEU A 638 -8.16 22.47 -38.92
C LEU A 638 -9.00 21.18 -39.04
N LEU A 639 -8.37 20.03 -39.32
CA LEU A 639 -9.13 18.79 -39.55
C LEU A 639 -9.54 18.07 -38.25
N ASN A 640 -8.73 18.16 -37.18
CA ASN A 640 -9.07 17.54 -35.89
C ASN A 640 -10.04 18.36 -35.03
N ARG A 641 -10.21 19.67 -35.31
CA ARG A 641 -11.23 20.51 -34.65
C ARG A 641 -12.61 20.47 -35.33
N LEU A 642 -12.70 20.00 -36.57
CA LEU A 642 -13.97 19.86 -37.29
C LEU A 642 -14.62 18.48 -37.10
N LEU A 643 -13.87 17.47 -36.67
CA LEU A 643 -14.41 16.14 -36.35
C LEU A 643 -14.96 16.01 -34.91
N SER A 644 -14.68 16.98 -34.02
CA SER A 644 -15.23 17.01 -32.66
C SER A 644 -16.60 17.70 -32.55
N LEU A 645 -17.11 18.28 -33.64
CA LEU A 645 -18.38 19.03 -33.68
C LEU A 645 -19.49 18.31 -34.48
N LEU A 646 -19.25 17.07 -34.92
CA LEU A 646 -20.24 16.21 -35.60
C LEU A 646 -20.40 14.84 -34.94
N ARG A 647 -20.53 14.81 -33.61
CA ARG A 647 -21.19 13.71 -32.91
C ARG A 647 -22.43 14.25 -32.21
N GLY A 648 -23.57 14.14 -32.90
CA GLY A 648 -24.87 14.18 -32.25
C GLY A 648 -24.97 13.12 -31.16
N TYR A 649 -25.83 13.38 -30.18
CA TYR A 649 -26.24 12.50 -29.08
C TYR A 649 -25.89 11.01 -29.29
N PRO A 650 -24.99 10.43 -28.48
CA PRO A 650 -25.00 9.00 -28.30
C PRO A 650 -26.26 8.63 -27.48
N PRO A 651 -26.90 7.47 -27.72
CA PRO A 651 -27.93 6.97 -26.83
C PRO A 651 -27.35 6.71 -25.44
N ALA A 652 -28.22 6.80 -24.43
CA ALA A 652 -27.95 6.58 -23.01
C ALA A 652 -26.95 5.43 -22.76
N ARG A 653 -25.71 5.77 -22.40
CA ARG A 653 -24.78 4.83 -21.76
C ARG A 653 -24.78 5.14 -20.26
N PRO A 654 -24.69 4.11 -19.38
CA PRO A 654 -24.54 4.31 -17.95
C PRO A 654 -23.38 5.27 -17.65
N TYR A 655 -23.53 6.08 -16.61
CA TYR A 655 -22.49 6.99 -16.11
C TYR A 655 -21.89 6.37 -14.83
N PRO A 656 -20.95 5.42 -14.94
CA PRO A 656 -20.47 4.68 -13.79
C PRO A 656 -19.68 5.60 -12.86
N ALA A 657 -19.95 5.47 -11.57
CA ALA A 657 -19.25 6.18 -10.49
C ALA A 657 -18.78 5.20 -9.42
N VAL A 658 -17.70 5.55 -8.73
CA VAL A 658 -17.28 4.85 -7.51
C VAL A 658 -17.82 5.63 -6.30
N HIS A 659 -18.48 4.95 -5.37
CA HIS A 659 -18.87 5.54 -4.09
C HIS A 659 -17.84 5.21 -3.01
N THR A 660 -17.41 6.22 -2.26
CA THR A 660 -16.35 6.10 -1.26
C THR A 660 -16.69 6.84 0.02
N LEU A 661 -16.39 6.23 1.17
CA LEU A 661 -16.51 6.90 2.46
C LEU A 661 -15.37 7.91 2.69
N ARG A 662 -14.17 7.61 2.21
CA ARG A 662 -13.01 8.50 2.26
C ARG A 662 -11.98 8.11 1.19
N ALA A 663 -12.09 8.69 0.00
CA ALA A 663 -11.14 8.45 -1.07
C ALA A 663 -9.80 9.16 -0.82
N ASP A 664 -8.72 8.54 -1.31
CA ASP A 664 -7.37 9.10 -1.41
C ASP A 664 -6.90 9.10 -2.89
N ASP A 665 -5.69 9.59 -3.14
CA ASP A 665 -5.16 9.70 -4.51
C ASP A 665 -5.09 8.33 -5.22
N ALA A 666 -4.78 7.27 -4.48
CA ALA A 666 -4.70 5.92 -5.02
C ALA A 666 -6.08 5.43 -5.52
N ILE A 667 -7.14 5.69 -4.75
CA ILE A 667 -8.51 5.33 -5.13
C ILE A 667 -8.97 6.11 -6.37
N LEU A 668 -8.68 7.42 -6.46
CA LEU A 668 -9.07 8.21 -7.63
C LEU A 668 -8.31 7.80 -8.89
N ARG A 669 -7.01 7.48 -8.75
CA ARG A 669 -6.20 6.91 -9.82
C ARG A 669 -6.78 5.58 -10.30
N GLN A 670 -7.06 4.65 -9.39
CA GLN A 670 -7.63 3.34 -9.72
C GLN A 670 -8.99 3.47 -10.40
N ALA A 671 -9.88 4.33 -9.88
CA ALA A 671 -11.18 4.60 -10.50
C ALA A 671 -11.02 5.03 -11.96
N THR A 672 -10.05 5.91 -12.23
CA THR A 672 -9.73 6.40 -13.58
C THR A 672 -9.13 5.30 -14.46
N GLU A 673 -8.20 4.51 -13.93
CA GLU A 673 -7.58 3.37 -14.64
C GLU A 673 -8.60 2.30 -15.06
N VAL A 674 -9.62 2.07 -14.22
CA VAL A 674 -10.74 1.14 -14.49
C VAL A 674 -11.80 1.77 -15.42
N GLY A 675 -11.73 3.08 -15.66
CA GLY A 675 -12.58 3.79 -16.62
C GLY A 675 -13.85 4.44 -16.04
N PHE A 676 -13.94 4.57 -14.73
CA PHE A 676 -14.98 5.38 -14.08
C PHE A 676 -14.82 6.86 -14.46
N ARG A 677 -15.94 7.59 -14.48
CA ARG A 677 -15.97 9.01 -14.88
C ARG A 677 -16.45 9.95 -13.78
N ALA A 678 -16.89 9.38 -12.67
CA ALA A 678 -17.38 10.13 -11.53
C ALA A 678 -17.02 9.44 -10.23
N ILE A 679 -17.01 10.22 -9.16
CA ILE A 679 -16.84 9.74 -7.79
C ILE A 679 -17.89 10.37 -6.90
N VAL A 680 -18.53 9.55 -6.07
CA VAL A 680 -19.47 9.99 -5.04
C VAL A 680 -18.74 9.91 -3.70
N GLN A 681 -18.55 11.04 -3.03
CA GLN A 681 -17.76 11.12 -1.79
C GLN A 681 -18.50 11.87 -0.70
N VAL A 682 -18.41 11.33 0.52
CA VAL A 682 -18.94 11.96 1.74
C VAL A 682 -18.12 13.20 2.10
N PHE A 683 -18.80 14.33 2.24
CA PHE A 683 -18.28 15.57 2.81
C PHE A 683 -18.91 15.70 4.20
N SER A 684 -18.21 15.14 5.18
CA SER A 684 -18.69 15.02 6.55
C SER A 684 -18.78 16.39 7.23
N TRP A 685 -19.98 16.82 7.63
CA TRP A 685 -20.14 18.12 8.31
C TRP A 685 -19.32 18.19 9.59
N ARG A 686 -19.25 17.10 10.38
CA ARG A 686 -18.45 17.04 11.61
C ARG A 686 -16.95 17.13 11.39
N GLU A 687 -16.44 16.71 10.24
CA GLU A 687 -15.01 16.86 9.95
C GLU A 687 -14.70 18.25 9.40
N ILE A 688 -15.62 18.83 8.63
CA ILE A 688 -15.46 20.14 7.99
C ILE A 688 -15.72 21.28 8.97
N GLU A 689 -16.63 21.11 9.94
CA GLU A 689 -16.96 22.08 10.99
C GLU A 689 -17.07 21.39 12.37
N PRO A 690 -15.98 20.82 12.91
CA PRO A 690 -15.99 20.08 14.18
C PRO A 690 -16.39 20.96 15.36
N THR A 691 -15.96 22.22 15.34
CA THR A 691 -16.41 23.26 16.27
C THR A 691 -17.15 24.33 15.49
N ARG A 692 -18.23 24.88 16.07
CA ARG A 692 -19.04 25.92 15.42
C ARG A 692 -18.19 27.10 14.96
N GLY A 693 -18.19 27.36 13.66
CA GLY A 693 -17.45 28.46 13.02
C GLY A 693 -15.96 28.17 12.74
N GLU A 694 -15.44 27.01 13.12
CA GLU A 694 -14.09 26.56 12.80
C GLU A 694 -14.14 25.62 11.60
N TRP A 695 -13.58 26.05 10.47
CA TRP A 695 -13.72 25.35 9.20
C TRP A 695 -12.42 24.66 8.78
N HIS A 696 -12.52 23.36 8.50
CA HIS A 696 -11.44 22.51 8.02
C HIS A 696 -11.74 22.10 6.58
N TRP A 697 -10.96 22.65 5.64
CA TRP A 697 -11.15 22.45 4.20
C TRP A 697 -10.15 21.49 3.59
N GLU A 698 -9.19 21.01 4.37
CA GLU A 698 -8.04 20.26 3.91
C GLU A 698 -8.41 19.03 3.06
N TYR A 699 -9.31 18.18 3.59
CA TYR A 699 -9.74 16.98 2.88
C TYR A 699 -10.68 17.27 1.69
N PRO A 700 -11.73 18.09 1.83
CA PRO A 700 -12.55 18.54 0.70
C PRO A 700 -11.76 19.22 -0.43
N ASP A 701 -10.79 20.07 -0.09
CA ASP A 701 -9.95 20.77 -1.07
C ASP A 701 -9.04 19.79 -1.81
N PHE A 702 -8.45 18.83 -1.10
CA PHE A 702 -7.73 17.72 -1.70
C PHE A 702 -8.60 17.00 -2.72
N LEU A 703 -9.78 16.53 -2.32
CA LEU A 703 -10.60 15.68 -3.16
C LEU A 703 -11.10 16.41 -4.42
N VAL A 704 -11.55 17.66 -4.29
CA VAL A 704 -12.01 18.45 -5.44
C VAL A 704 -10.86 18.62 -6.43
N GLN A 705 -9.66 18.94 -5.95
CA GLN A 705 -8.48 19.09 -6.81
C GLN A 705 -8.06 17.77 -7.46
N ALA A 706 -8.09 16.68 -6.72
CA ALA A 706 -7.73 15.37 -7.24
C ALA A 706 -8.77 14.87 -8.26
N ALA A 707 -10.06 15.07 -8.03
CA ALA A 707 -11.11 14.73 -8.99
C ALA A 707 -10.94 15.49 -10.31
N GLU A 708 -10.64 16.80 -10.25
CA GLU A 708 -10.32 17.60 -11.44
C GLU A 708 -9.07 17.10 -12.17
N PHE A 709 -8.01 16.75 -11.43
CA PHE A 709 -6.78 16.20 -11.97
C PHE A 709 -7.02 14.92 -12.77
N TYR A 710 -7.85 14.02 -12.23
CA TYR A 710 -8.19 12.75 -12.86
C TYR A 710 -9.33 12.87 -13.90
N GLY A 711 -9.92 14.06 -14.07
CA GLY A 711 -11.05 14.27 -14.97
C GLY A 711 -12.34 13.57 -14.54
N LEU A 712 -12.51 13.36 -13.24
CA LEU A 712 -13.69 12.75 -12.62
C LEU A 712 -14.71 13.84 -12.25
N ASP A 713 -15.99 13.61 -12.58
CA ASP A 713 -17.09 14.41 -12.03
C ASP A 713 -17.26 14.08 -10.54
N LEU A 714 -17.07 15.06 -9.67
CA LEU A 714 -17.27 14.89 -8.24
C LEU A 714 -18.73 15.15 -7.83
N ILE A 715 -19.32 14.20 -7.10
CA ILE A 715 -20.63 14.33 -6.43
C ILE A 715 -20.39 14.27 -4.92
N ALA A 716 -20.77 15.32 -4.20
CA ALA A 716 -20.54 15.41 -2.76
C ALA A 716 -21.81 15.06 -1.97
N ARG A 717 -21.72 14.07 -1.08
CA ARG A 717 -22.80 13.74 -0.13
C ARG A 717 -22.61 14.55 1.15
N LEU A 718 -23.61 15.35 1.50
CA LEU A 718 -23.55 16.29 2.63
C LEU A 718 -24.39 15.75 3.79
N ASP A 719 -23.73 15.23 4.83
CA ASP A 719 -24.36 14.61 6.00
C ASP A 719 -23.45 14.66 7.26
N GLN A 720 -23.67 13.77 8.24
CA GLN A 720 -22.84 13.58 9.44
C GLN A 720 -22.67 14.85 10.32
N PRO A 721 -23.76 15.33 10.96
CA PRO A 721 -23.71 16.52 11.78
C PRO A 721 -22.72 16.41 12.97
N PRO A 722 -22.03 17.50 13.34
CA PRO A 722 -21.22 17.55 14.55
C PRO A 722 -22.08 17.57 15.82
N ASP A 723 -21.50 17.15 16.94
CA ASP A 723 -22.22 17.03 18.22
C ASP A 723 -22.86 18.35 18.67
N TRP A 724 -22.22 19.50 18.39
CA TRP A 724 -22.76 20.81 18.75
C TRP A 724 -24.01 21.20 17.97
N ALA A 725 -24.24 20.59 16.81
CA ALA A 725 -25.42 20.79 15.98
C ALA A 725 -26.55 19.79 16.28
N LEU A 726 -26.29 18.74 17.07
CA LEU A 726 -27.30 17.76 17.47
C LEU A 726 -28.14 18.30 18.64
N TRP A 727 -29.45 18.11 18.59
CA TRP A 727 -30.35 18.46 19.68
C TRP A 727 -30.88 17.19 20.36
N ALA A 728 -30.78 17.13 21.70
CA ALA A 728 -31.61 16.20 22.46
C ALA A 728 -33.06 16.64 22.28
N ARG A 729 -33.92 15.78 21.71
CA ARG A 729 -35.34 16.01 21.37
C ARG A 729 -35.99 17.13 22.22
N ASP A 730 -35.90 18.38 21.77
CA ASP A 730 -36.75 19.48 22.28
C ASP A 730 -38.02 19.42 21.44
N GLU A 731 -39.17 19.29 22.10
CA GLU A 731 -40.50 19.18 21.50
C GLU A 731 -40.84 20.33 20.53
N ARG A 732 -40.01 21.39 20.48
CA ARG A 732 -40.16 22.56 19.61
C ARG A 732 -39.47 22.46 18.23
N SER A 733 -38.51 21.55 18.02
CA SER A 733 -37.85 21.39 16.71
C SER A 733 -38.34 20.14 15.97
N CYS A 734 -38.68 20.30 14.68
CA CYS A 734 -39.04 19.17 13.81
C CYS A 734 -37.84 18.40 13.23
N PHE A 735 -36.60 18.84 13.47
CA PHE A 735 -35.36 18.20 13.05
C PHE A 735 -34.49 17.81 14.25
N PRO A 736 -33.75 16.70 14.20
CA PRO A 736 -32.86 16.27 15.30
C PRO A 736 -31.56 17.08 15.38
N PHE A 737 -31.38 18.08 14.50
CA PHE A 737 -30.20 18.94 14.44
C PHE A 737 -30.56 20.37 14.02
N ASP A 738 -29.62 21.31 14.26
CA ASP A 738 -29.74 22.71 13.85
C ASP A 738 -29.75 22.86 12.33
N THR A 739 -30.96 22.95 11.77
CA THR A 739 -31.19 23.09 10.33
C THR A 739 -30.57 24.36 9.76
N GLU A 740 -30.59 25.47 10.49
CA GLU A 740 -30.00 26.71 10.01
C GLU A 740 -28.48 26.61 9.99
N ALA A 741 -27.89 25.86 10.93
CA ALA A 741 -26.47 25.52 10.87
C ALA A 741 -26.12 24.59 9.71
N TYR A 742 -26.93 23.56 9.46
CA TYR A 742 -26.74 22.67 8.33
C TYR A 742 -26.81 23.43 7.00
N LEU A 743 -27.77 24.34 6.83
CA LEU A 743 -27.89 25.15 5.61
C LEU A 743 -26.72 26.12 5.44
N ARG A 744 -26.12 26.64 6.52
CA ARG A 744 -24.86 27.38 6.42
C ARG A 744 -23.74 26.49 5.91
N PHE A 745 -23.60 25.27 6.44
CA PHE A 745 -22.62 24.30 5.96
C PHE A 745 -22.81 23.98 4.46
N VAL A 746 -24.03 23.60 4.05
CA VAL A 746 -24.37 23.34 2.64
C VAL A 746 -24.04 24.55 1.76
N GLY A 747 -24.42 25.76 2.19
CA GLY A 747 -24.12 27.00 1.48
C GLY A 747 -22.63 27.30 1.37
N MET A 748 -21.86 27.05 2.43
CA MET A 748 -20.40 27.24 2.44
C MET A 748 -19.69 26.29 1.49
N VAL A 749 -20.05 24.99 1.50
CA VAL A 749 -19.51 24.00 0.55
C VAL A 749 -19.86 24.40 -0.88
N ALA A 750 -21.14 24.68 -1.16
CA ALA A 750 -21.60 25.04 -2.49
C ALA A 750 -20.97 26.34 -3.02
N GLN A 751 -20.79 27.34 -2.15
CA GLN A 751 -20.15 28.60 -2.51
C GLN A 751 -18.65 28.43 -2.75
N ARG A 752 -17.96 27.64 -1.93
CA ARG A 752 -16.52 27.40 -2.03
C ARG A 752 -16.15 26.66 -3.32
N TYR A 753 -16.93 25.66 -3.70
CA TYR A 753 -16.67 24.80 -4.85
C TYR A 753 -17.57 25.08 -6.05
N ARG A 754 -18.08 26.31 -6.16
CA ARG A 754 -18.93 26.75 -7.27
C ARG A 754 -18.30 26.41 -8.62
N GLY A 755 -19.01 25.66 -9.44
CA GLY A 755 -18.59 25.21 -10.77
C GLY A 755 -17.60 24.04 -10.79
N ARG A 756 -17.23 23.48 -9.63
CA ARG A 756 -16.22 22.40 -9.50
C ARG A 756 -16.81 21.08 -9.03
N ILE A 757 -17.97 21.10 -8.36
CA ILE A 757 -18.71 19.91 -7.95
C ILE A 757 -19.94 19.76 -8.85
N LYS A 758 -20.13 18.55 -9.39
CA LYS A 758 -21.21 18.22 -10.33
C LYS A 758 -22.58 18.27 -9.66
N GLY A 759 -22.67 17.77 -8.43
CA GLY A 759 -23.91 17.77 -7.67
C GLY A 759 -23.73 17.44 -6.19
N TYR A 760 -24.76 17.76 -5.42
CA TYR A 760 -24.80 17.59 -3.98
C TYR A 760 -25.93 16.64 -3.60
N ILE A 761 -25.59 15.52 -2.96
CA ILE A 761 -26.58 14.62 -2.34
C ILE A 761 -26.92 15.18 -0.96
N ILE A 762 -28.20 15.47 -0.73
CA ILE A 762 -28.68 16.04 0.52
C ILE A 762 -29.12 14.91 1.45
N TRP A 763 -28.26 14.59 2.42
CA TRP A 763 -28.42 13.53 3.42
C TRP A 763 -28.25 12.09 2.90
N ASN A 764 -28.26 11.13 3.82
CA ASN A 764 -28.20 9.69 3.55
C ASN A 764 -29.39 8.98 4.22
N GLU A 765 -30.12 8.15 3.46
CA GLU A 765 -31.15 7.20 3.95
C GLU A 765 -32.09 7.74 5.06
N PRO A 766 -32.77 8.89 4.87
CA PRO A 766 -33.64 9.49 5.89
C PRO A 766 -34.87 8.63 6.25
N ASN A 767 -35.09 7.54 5.52
CA ASN A 767 -36.10 6.53 5.82
C ASN A 767 -35.66 5.51 6.87
N LEU A 768 -34.42 5.59 7.37
CA LEU A 768 -33.91 4.85 8.53
C LEU A 768 -33.69 5.80 9.72
N ALA A 769 -34.18 5.43 10.90
CA ALA A 769 -34.00 6.21 12.13
C ALA A 769 -32.53 6.29 12.57
N LEU A 770 -31.72 5.28 12.22
CA LEU A 770 -30.28 5.27 12.48
C LEU A 770 -29.57 6.42 11.75
N GLU A 771 -29.94 6.66 10.50
CA GLU A 771 -29.34 7.66 9.62
C GLU A 771 -29.99 9.04 9.78
N TRP A 772 -31.29 9.07 10.09
CA TRP A 772 -32.02 10.31 10.33
C TRP A 772 -31.87 10.85 11.76
N GLY A 773 -31.56 10.00 12.75
CA GLY A 773 -31.51 10.34 14.17
C GLY A 773 -32.88 10.45 14.86
N ALA A 774 -33.97 10.23 14.13
CA ALA A 774 -35.35 10.24 14.63
C ALA A 774 -36.23 9.29 13.78
N PRO A 775 -37.45 8.93 14.22
CA PRO A 775 -38.35 8.15 13.39
C PRO A 775 -38.52 8.77 11.99
N PRO A 776 -38.56 7.96 10.92
CA PRO A 776 -38.64 8.45 9.54
C PRO A 776 -39.76 9.47 9.33
N ASN A 777 -39.44 10.60 8.70
CA ASN A 777 -40.39 11.68 8.47
C ASN A 777 -40.21 12.31 7.07
N PRO A 778 -40.92 11.78 6.05
CA PRO A 778 -40.84 12.26 4.67
C PRO A 778 -41.11 13.75 4.51
N ALA A 779 -42.08 14.29 5.27
CA ALA A 779 -42.43 15.71 5.20
C ALA A 779 -41.35 16.62 5.81
N ALA A 780 -40.65 16.17 6.87
CA ALA A 780 -39.50 16.89 7.41
C ALA A 780 -38.33 16.86 6.43
N TYR A 781 -38.02 15.70 5.85
CA TYR A 781 -36.99 15.58 4.82
C TYR A 781 -37.28 16.44 3.59
N ALA A 782 -38.53 16.45 3.09
CA ALA A 782 -38.94 17.31 1.98
C ALA A 782 -38.70 18.81 2.26
N ARG A 783 -38.95 19.27 3.49
CA ARG A 783 -38.65 20.66 3.91
C ARG A 783 -37.15 20.95 3.99
N LEU A 784 -36.34 20.00 4.46
CA LEU A 784 -34.88 20.12 4.46
C LEU A 784 -34.35 20.22 3.02
N LEU A 785 -34.82 19.32 2.15
CA LEU A 785 -34.45 19.25 0.75
C LEU A 785 -34.83 20.54 0.01
N GLN A 786 -36.03 21.09 0.25
CA GLN A 786 -36.43 22.40 -0.25
C GLN A 786 -35.42 23.50 0.12
N LYS A 787 -35.12 23.65 1.41
CA LYS A 787 -34.21 24.70 1.87
C LYS A 787 -32.78 24.51 1.35
N ALA A 788 -32.31 23.26 1.30
CA ALA A 788 -30.99 22.92 0.75
C ALA A 788 -30.93 23.22 -0.76
N TYR A 789 -31.98 22.89 -1.51
CA TYR A 789 -32.09 23.20 -2.94
C TYR A 789 -31.98 24.70 -3.19
N GLU A 790 -32.76 25.52 -2.48
CA GLU A 790 -32.70 26.98 -2.59
C GLU A 790 -31.31 27.53 -2.22
N THR A 791 -30.68 26.95 -1.20
CA THR A 791 -29.34 27.34 -0.73
C THR A 791 -28.27 27.02 -1.77
N VAL A 792 -28.26 25.79 -2.31
CA VAL A 792 -27.31 25.37 -3.35
C VAL A 792 -27.52 26.19 -4.61
N LYS A 793 -28.75 26.30 -5.12
CA LYS A 793 -29.02 27.06 -6.37
C LYS A 793 -28.68 28.55 -6.26
N LYS A 794 -28.74 29.13 -5.07
CA LYS A 794 -28.28 30.50 -4.82
C LYS A 794 -26.75 30.63 -4.89
N ALA A 795 -26.01 29.63 -4.41
CA ALA A 795 -24.54 29.63 -4.42
C ALA A 795 -23.98 29.19 -5.78
N ASP A 796 -24.54 28.13 -6.36
CA ASP A 796 -24.20 27.54 -7.65
C ASP A 796 -25.47 27.14 -8.43
N PRO A 797 -25.95 27.97 -9.36
CA PRO A 797 -27.13 27.69 -10.16
C PRO A 797 -27.02 26.46 -11.07
N PHE A 798 -25.80 26.00 -11.38
CA PHE A 798 -25.55 24.91 -12.33
C PHE A 798 -25.32 23.55 -11.65
N ALA A 799 -25.01 23.53 -10.35
CA ALA A 799 -24.85 22.29 -9.61
C ALA A 799 -26.19 21.54 -9.50
N LEU A 800 -26.13 20.21 -9.64
CA LEU A 800 -27.28 19.34 -9.40
C LEU A 800 -27.55 19.19 -7.91
N VAL A 801 -28.82 19.18 -7.52
CA VAL A 801 -29.27 18.82 -6.17
C VAL A 801 -29.94 17.46 -6.26
N ILE A 802 -29.35 16.50 -5.56
CA ILE A 802 -29.74 15.08 -5.60
C ILE A 802 -30.43 14.77 -4.26
N SER A 803 -31.60 14.14 -4.29
CA SER A 803 -32.21 13.65 -3.05
C SER A 803 -31.33 12.57 -2.41
N ALA A 804 -31.51 12.32 -1.12
CA ALA A 804 -30.89 11.20 -0.43
C ALA A 804 -31.30 9.90 -1.15
N GLY A 805 -30.35 8.97 -1.25
CA GLY A 805 -30.69 7.59 -1.56
C GLY A 805 -31.51 7.00 -0.42
N LEU A 806 -32.64 6.38 -0.76
CA LEU A 806 -33.50 5.71 0.21
C LEU A 806 -33.04 4.26 0.39
N ALA A 807 -32.96 3.80 1.64
CA ALA A 807 -32.62 2.41 1.95
C ALA A 807 -33.76 1.48 1.52
N PRO A 808 -33.52 0.45 0.70
CA PRO A 808 -34.56 -0.49 0.29
C PRO A 808 -35.04 -1.31 1.49
N THR A 809 -36.30 -1.12 1.89
CA THR A 809 -36.90 -1.86 3.01
C THR A 809 -38.41 -2.02 2.80
N ASN A 810 -38.99 -3.05 3.40
CA ASN A 810 -40.45 -3.23 3.47
C ASN A 810 -40.99 -2.92 4.87
N GLU A 811 -40.18 -2.32 5.75
CA GLU A 811 -40.54 -2.02 7.12
C GLU A 811 -41.45 -0.79 7.22
N GLN A 812 -42.35 -0.79 8.20
CA GLN A 812 -43.18 0.37 8.52
C GLN A 812 -43.24 0.53 10.05
N SER A 813 -42.19 1.10 10.61
CA SER A 813 -42.01 1.22 12.06
C SER A 813 -41.44 2.58 12.45
N THR A 814 -41.11 2.75 13.73
CA THR A 814 -40.36 3.92 14.21
C THR A 814 -38.87 3.85 13.89
N GLN A 815 -38.35 2.70 13.45
CA GLN A 815 -36.95 2.50 13.08
C GLN A 815 -36.70 2.61 11.58
N ALA A 816 -37.66 2.21 10.74
CA ALA A 816 -37.52 2.31 9.29
C ALA A 816 -38.90 2.45 8.59
N MET A 817 -38.89 3.04 7.41
CA MET A 817 -40.06 3.20 6.54
C MET A 817 -39.72 2.73 5.13
N ASP A 818 -40.64 1.98 4.51
CA ASP A 818 -40.54 1.51 3.14
C ASP A 818 -40.24 2.70 2.21
N ASP A 819 -39.17 2.58 1.43
CA ASP A 819 -38.64 3.60 0.54
C ASP A 819 -39.68 4.10 -0.48
N ARG A 820 -40.59 3.23 -0.94
CA ARG A 820 -41.67 3.60 -1.85
C ARG A 820 -42.72 4.45 -1.15
N VAL A 821 -43.08 4.08 0.08
CA VAL A 821 -43.99 4.87 0.92
C VAL A 821 -43.34 6.21 1.26
N PHE A 822 -42.06 6.21 1.62
CA PHE A 822 -41.32 7.42 1.92
C PHE A 822 -41.28 8.38 0.71
N LEU A 823 -40.99 7.87 -0.50
CA LEU A 823 -40.99 8.65 -1.73
C LEU A 823 -42.37 9.23 -2.06
N GLU A 824 -43.42 8.41 -1.97
CA GLU A 824 -44.81 8.84 -2.19
C GLU A 824 -45.20 9.98 -1.23
N GLU A 825 -44.88 9.85 0.05
CA GLU A 825 -45.15 10.89 1.05
C GLU A 825 -44.24 12.13 0.87
N MET A 826 -43.02 11.96 0.36
CA MET A 826 -42.13 13.06 0.00
C MET A 826 -42.73 13.89 -1.15
N TYR A 827 -43.33 13.25 -2.16
CA TYR A 827 -44.07 13.94 -3.23
C TYR A 827 -45.31 14.64 -2.71
N LYS A 828 -46.12 13.99 -1.86
CA LYS A 828 -47.29 14.63 -1.21
C LYS A 828 -46.92 15.82 -0.35
N ALA A 829 -45.73 15.81 0.25
CA ALA A 829 -45.17 16.93 0.99
C ALA A 829 -44.63 18.06 0.10
N GLY A 830 -44.69 17.92 -1.23
CA GLY A 830 -44.34 18.97 -2.19
C GLY A 830 -42.86 19.00 -2.59
N ALA A 831 -42.13 17.88 -2.50
CA ALA A 831 -40.70 17.85 -2.83
C ALA A 831 -40.38 17.98 -4.33
N ARG A 832 -41.37 17.77 -5.22
CA ARG A 832 -41.17 17.70 -6.68
C ARG A 832 -40.28 18.82 -7.26
N PRO A 833 -40.40 20.11 -6.96
CA PRO A 833 -39.55 21.13 -7.57
C PRO A 833 -38.15 21.26 -6.94
N PHE A 834 -37.83 20.50 -5.89
CA PHE A 834 -36.68 20.76 -5.01
C PHE A 834 -35.57 19.71 -5.09
N PHE A 835 -35.50 18.96 -6.19
CA PHE A 835 -34.34 18.15 -6.56
C PHE A 835 -34.30 18.02 -8.09
N ASP A 836 -33.09 17.94 -8.64
CA ASP A 836 -32.84 17.72 -10.06
C ASP A 836 -32.77 16.23 -10.40
N VAL A 837 -32.36 15.41 -9.43
CA VAL A 837 -32.13 13.96 -9.56
C VAL A 837 -32.68 13.26 -8.32
N LEU A 838 -33.38 12.14 -8.52
CA LEU A 838 -33.75 11.25 -7.43
C LEU A 838 -32.58 10.30 -7.13
N GLY A 839 -32.03 10.35 -5.91
CA GLY A 839 -31.07 9.35 -5.43
C GLY A 839 -31.78 8.06 -5.00
N ALA A 840 -31.17 6.90 -5.25
CA ALA A 840 -31.68 5.59 -4.85
C ALA A 840 -30.53 4.63 -4.51
N HIS A 841 -30.75 3.70 -3.57
CA HIS A 841 -29.80 2.66 -3.21
C HIS A 841 -30.30 1.27 -3.62
N PRO A 842 -30.20 0.88 -4.91
CA PRO A 842 -30.70 -0.41 -5.40
C PRO A 842 -29.78 -1.57 -4.99
N TYR A 843 -29.71 -1.88 -3.69
CA TYR A 843 -28.93 -3.01 -3.20
C TYR A 843 -29.47 -4.34 -3.78
N GLY A 844 -28.56 -5.18 -4.27
CA GLY A 844 -28.90 -6.51 -4.77
C GLY A 844 -29.13 -7.54 -3.66
N PHE A 845 -28.76 -7.22 -2.42
CA PHE A 845 -28.80 -8.13 -1.27
C PHE A 845 -28.05 -9.43 -1.57
N ALA A 846 -28.72 -10.59 -1.58
CA ALA A 846 -28.11 -11.88 -1.93
C ALA A 846 -28.47 -12.39 -3.32
N TYR A 847 -29.00 -11.53 -4.20
CA TYR A 847 -29.62 -11.93 -5.46
C TYR A 847 -28.93 -11.29 -6.67
N PRO A 848 -28.86 -11.98 -7.83
CA PRO A 848 -28.23 -11.46 -9.04
C PRO A 848 -28.95 -10.20 -9.57
N PRO A 849 -28.27 -9.34 -10.35
CA PRO A 849 -28.88 -8.13 -10.93
C PRO A 849 -30.01 -8.45 -11.92
N GLU A 850 -30.02 -9.63 -12.54
CA GLU A 850 -31.07 -10.10 -13.44
C GLU A 850 -32.31 -10.63 -12.69
N ASP A 851 -32.29 -10.69 -11.37
CA ASP A 851 -33.37 -11.27 -10.57
C ASP A 851 -34.71 -10.54 -10.83
N PRO A 852 -35.82 -11.24 -11.09
CA PRO A 852 -37.04 -10.62 -11.60
C PRO A 852 -37.59 -9.49 -10.71
N HIS A 853 -38.10 -8.43 -11.35
CA HIS A 853 -38.80 -7.36 -10.65
C HIS A 853 -39.96 -7.92 -9.79
N GLY A 854 -39.98 -7.54 -8.50
CA GLY A 854 -40.97 -7.99 -7.53
C GLY A 854 -40.64 -9.29 -6.79
N ALA A 855 -39.58 -10.01 -7.17
CA ALA A 855 -39.08 -11.16 -6.41
C ALA A 855 -38.60 -10.75 -5.01
N HIS A 856 -38.57 -11.71 -4.07
CA HIS A 856 -38.15 -11.47 -2.67
C HIS A 856 -38.91 -10.33 -1.96
N ARG A 857 -40.20 -10.18 -2.27
CA ARG A 857 -41.04 -9.06 -1.81
C ARG A 857 -40.49 -7.69 -2.25
N GLY A 858 -39.87 -7.65 -3.43
CA GLY A 858 -39.26 -6.47 -4.01
C GLY A 858 -37.96 -6.02 -3.32
N LEU A 859 -37.25 -6.91 -2.61
CA LEU A 859 -35.92 -6.62 -2.05
C LEU A 859 -34.83 -7.19 -2.96
N ASN A 860 -34.64 -6.55 -4.11
CA ASN A 860 -33.59 -6.82 -5.09
C ASN A 860 -33.27 -5.54 -5.87
N MET A 861 -32.25 -5.57 -6.73
CA MET A 861 -31.80 -4.41 -7.50
C MET A 861 -32.91 -3.80 -8.38
N ASN A 862 -33.81 -4.62 -8.93
CA ASN A 862 -34.91 -4.19 -9.79
C ASN A 862 -36.02 -3.43 -9.04
N ARG A 863 -35.95 -3.31 -7.71
CA ARG A 863 -36.83 -2.44 -6.91
C ARG A 863 -36.80 -0.98 -7.35
N ILE A 864 -35.70 -0.52 -7.94
CA ILE A 864 -35.58 0.85 -8.46
C ILE A 864 -36.67 1.21 -9.49
N LEU A 865 -37.25 0.21 -10.17
CA LEU A 865 -38.37 0.39 -11.09
C LEU A 865 -39.65 0.84 -10.38
N ASP A 866 -39.86 0.44 -9.11
CA ASP A 866 -40.99 0.92 -8.30
C ASP A 866 -40.86 2.42 -8.02
N LEU A 867 -39.64 2.88 -7.68
CA LEU A 867 -39.38 4.29 -7.46
C LEU A 867 -39.61 5.10 -8.74
N ARG A 868 -39.19 4.56 -9.89
CA ARG A 868 -39.45 5.17 -11.20
C ARG A 868 -40.95 5.28 -11.50
N ALA A 869 -41.73 4.24 -11.24
CA ALA A 869 -43.17 4.25 -11.44
C ALA A 869 -43.87 5.30 -10.55
N ILE A 870 -43.39 5.51 -9.32
CA ILE A 870 -43.87 6.58 -8.44
C ILE A 870 -43.57 7.96 -9.04
N MET A 871 -42.34 8.19 -9.53
CA MET A 871 -42.02 9.47 -10.20
C MET A 871 -42.95 9.73 -11.38
N GLU A 872 -43.22 8.73 -12.21
CA GLU A 872 -44.14 8.82 -13.35
C GLU A 872 -45.58 9.13 -12.91
N ALA A 873 -46.06 8.51 -11.83
CA ALA A 873 -47.37 8.80 -11.26
C ALA A 873 -47.48 10.27 -10.76
N HIS A 874 -46.38 10.87 -10.32
CA HIS A 874 -46.29 12.28 -9.91
C HIS A 874 -45.86 13.24 -11.03
N GLN A 875 -45.84 12.77 -12.28
CA GLN A 875 -45.46 13.51 -13.49
C GLN A 875 -44.02 14.08 -13.46
N ASP A 876 -43.10 13.37 -12.81
CA ASP A 876 -41.69 13.75 -12.67
C ASP A 876 -40.76 12.89 -13.55
N GLU A 877 -41.30 12.27 -14.60
CA GLU A 877 -40.61 11.31 -15.46
C GLU A 877 -39.43 11.92 -16.24
N ALA A 878 -39.38 13.24 -16.38
CA ALA A 878 -38.30 13.95 -17.06
C ALA A 878 -36.98 13.95 -16.26
N LYS A 879 -37.03 13.69 -14.95
CA LYS A 879 -35.83 13.66 -14.11
C LYS A 879 -35.21 12.27 -14.05
N PRO A 880 -33.87 12.18 -13.97
CA PRO A 880 -33.19 10.91 -13.83
C PRO A 880 -33.29 10.37 -12.39
N VAL A 881 -33.20 9.04 -12.29
CA VAL A 881 -32.90 8.33 -11.03
C VAL A 881 -31.44 7.91 -11.08
N TRP A 882 -30.67 8.25 -10.06
CA TRP A 882 -29.28 7.81 -9.93
C TRP A 882 -29.16 6.78 -8.82
N ALA A 883 -28.53 5.65 -9.13
CA ALA A 883 -28.06 4.71 -8.13
C ALA A 883 -26.86 5.35 -7.41
N THR A 884 -27.08 5.98 -6.27
CA THR A 884 -26.03 6.69 -5.52
C THR A 884 -25.14 5.72 -4.73
N GLU A 885 -25.68 4.54 -4.42
CA GLU A 885 -24.96 3.41 -3.83
C GLU A 885 -25.52 2.10 -4.38
N ILE A 886 -24.64 1.19 -4.76
CA ILE A 886 -24.99 -0.17 -5.19
C ILE A 886 -23.88 -1.11 -4.73
N GLY A 887 -24.25 -2.34 -4.38
CA GLY A 887 -23.26 -3.36 -4.07
C GLY A 887 -23.90 -4.64 -3.53
N TRP A 888 -23.05 -5.65 -3.46
CA TRP A 888 -23.29 -6.91 -2.77
C TRP A 888 -22.22 -7.08 -1.70
N THR A 889 -22.59 -7.62 -0.55
CA THR A 889 -21.63 -7.84 0.54
C THR A 889 -21.11 -9.26 0.52
N THR A 890 -19.79 -9.43 0.67
CA THR A 890 -19.15 -10.74 0.91
C THR A 890 -19.01 -11.05 2.40
N TYR A 891 -19.43 -10.12 3.26
CA TYR A 891 -19.30 -10.23 4.70
C TYR A 891 -20.64 -9.97 5.39
N GLY A 892 -21.09 -10.92 6.20
CA GLY A 892 -22.33 -10.81 6.96
C GLY A 892 -22.18 -11.46 8.33
N LEU A 893 -22.59 -10.75 9.37
CA LEU A 893 -22.57 -11.23 10.75
C LEU A 893 -24.00 -11.46 11.25
N GLY A 894 -24.21 -12.57 11.97
CA GLY A 894 -25.45 -12.86 12.68
C GLY A 894 -26.70 -12.86 11.77
N GLU A 895 -27.70 -12.05 12.13
CA GLU A 895 -29.00 -11.95 11.46
C GLU A 895 -28.94 -11.36 10.04
N HIS A 896 -27.78 -10.83 9.61
CA HIS A 896 -27.57 -10.28 8.26
C HIS A 896 -26.81 -11.23 7.32
N SER A 897 -26.53 -12.47 7.76
CA SER A 897 -25.86 -13.49 6.93
C SER A 897 -26.62 -13.82 5.63
N TRP A 898 -27.94 -13.67 5.62
CA TRP A 898 -28.77 -13.90 4.43
C TRP A 898 -28.53 -12.87 3.30
N LEU A 899 -27.75 -11.81 3.54
CA LEU A 899 -27.38 -10.79 2.56
C LEU A 899 -26.11 -11.11 1.78
N THR A 900 -25.40 -12.17 2.17
CA THR A 900 -24.05 -12.43 1.67
C THR A 900 -24.04 -13.18 0.35
N VAL A 901 -23.12 -12.77 -0.51
CA VAL A 901 -22.74 -13.49 -1.73
C VAL A 901 -21.28 -13.92 -1.63
N THR A 902 -20.88 -14.89 -2.43
CA THR A 902 -19.45 -15.24 -2.59
C THR A 902 -18.69 -14.12 -3.32
N PRO A 903 -17.36 -13.99 -3.12
CA PRO A 903 -16.56 -13.03 -3.90
C PRO A 903 -16.69 -13.22 -5.42
N GLU A 904 -16.85 -14.46 -5.89
CA GLU A 904 -17.09 -14.77 -7.29
C GLU A 904 -18.43 -14.23 -7.77
N GLU A 905 -19.51 -14.47 -7.02
CA GLU A 905 -20.83 -13.89 -7.31
C GLU A 905 -20.80 -12.35 -7.24
N GLN A 906 -20.10 -11.77 -6.28
CA GLN A 906 -19.94 -10.31 -6.19
C GLN A 906 -19.27 -9.74 -7.44
N ALA A 907 -18.20 -10.38 -7.93
CA ALA A 907 -17.53 -9.96 -9.14
C ALA A 907 -18.42 -10.13 -10.37
N ASP A 908 -19.10 -11.27 -10.51
CA ASP A 908 -20.02 -11.54 -11.61
C ASP A 908 -21.22 -10.58 -11.63
N TYR A 909 -21.73 -10.17 -10.46
CA TYR A 909 -22.88 -9.27 -10.36
C TYR A 909 -22.54 -7.79 -10.59
N LEU A 910 -21.27 -7.40 -10.48
CA LEU A 910 -20.80 -6.01 -10.66
C LEU A 910 -20.38 -5.69 -12.11
N VAL A 911 -20.16 -6.69 -12.95
CA VAL A 911 -19.69 -6.57 -14.35
C VAL A 911 -20.86 -6.74 -15.33
#